data_AF-A0A2K8NQK6-F1
#
_entry.id   AF-A0A2K8NQK6-F1
#
_cell.length_a   1.000
_cell.length_b   1.000
_cell.length_c   1.000
_cell.angle_alpha   90.00
_cell.angle_beta   90.00
_cell.angle_gamma   90.00
#
_symmetry.space_group_name_H-M   'P 1'
#
loop_
_entity.id
_entity.type
_entity.pdbx_description
1 polymer ?
#
loop_
_entity_poly.entity_id
_entity_poly.type
_entity_poly.pdbx_seq_one_letter_code
_entity_poly.pdbx_strand_id
1 'polypeptide(L)'
;MKKLLSILSSVGLLATTSATVVACGNKNDNKAIQPNDLQLLNKEPINIIVTDPTKIGAEEKDSIISQADQVINPRIKEMLKVAKVSPLDEAKKPEDPEYDVHYTIEGLVFKDNLLANTQVTVKAKEDKNLLIGESDKITLNFITDKKVLQETIKVAEELIKNTSEPVEGSVEVLQLVINEAQDIVNKVDATIEEVNATNTKLVKAIQDFKDAQEKVAIDKAKEVLTNKISEAQGLIIAENKDTDYAKALQAVIDEAQDIVNKNDATKTEIEDANTKLVKAIQDFKDAQEKVAIDKAKEVLTNKISEAQGLIIAENKDTDYAKALQAVIDEAQDIVNKNDATKTEIEGANTKLVKAIQDFKDAQEKVAIDKAKEVLTSKIDEAQGLIIAENKDTDYAKALQAVIDEAQDIVNKNDATKTEIEDANTKLVKAIQDFKDAQEKVAIDKAKEVLTSKIDEAQDLIDITKNSSIEQLLKQLKGILNEAEGINANQDATKSEVDTINQKLADMIEKFIDAHLGKARLNLGDLIKSAYSLISATKDATEGSVKVLEEVIDQAQEILDQVEVSRDWLINTININARLSKAIEDFKDAQDPTELGKLISEANDLMNETNFDAKSSDDLKGAIAEAKKAIIRSDNTMIKLAKEKLANEIQSFINLHWAKAEKYHNDHIKVAEKLIMFTKNPVEGTPEQLRKAINNVKDANKQERNKDSLINLFKANKELYDAIQNFLNQNKIFK
;
A
#
# COMPACT_ATOMS: atom_id res chain seq x y z
N MET A 1 -25.06 -88.14 -6.23
CA MET A 1 -24.19 -88.47 -5.06
C MET A 1 -24.70 -89.63 -4.20
N LYS A 2 -25.86 -89.56 -3.52
CA LYS A 2 -26.34 -90.67 -2.65
C LYS A 2 -26.52 -92.04 -3.34
N LYS A 3 -26.96 -92.07 -4.61
CA LYS A 3 -27.03 -93.31 -5.43
C LYS A 3 -25.66 -93.83 -5.91
N LEU A 4 -24.63 -92.97 -5.96
CA LEU A 4 -23.27 -93.33 -6.41
C LEU A 4 -22.42 -93.86 -5.24
N LEU A 5 -22.55 -93.25 -4.06
CA LEU A 5 -21.96 -93.76 -2.81
C LEU A 5 -22.48 -95.16 -2.45
N SER A 6 -23.73 -95.47 -2.80
CA SER A 6 -24.35 -96.79 -2.60
C SER A 6 -23.75 -97.91 -3.46
N ILE A 7 -23.09 -97.60 -4.58
CA ILE A 7 -22.50 -98.59 -5.49
C ILE A 7 -21.02 -98.81 -5.14
N LEU A 8 -20.34 -97.78 -4.62
CA LEU A 8 -18.96 -97.88 -4.13
C LEU A 8 -18.86 -98.56 -2.75
N SER A 9 -19.87 -98.44 -1.88
CA SER A 9 -19.88 -99.16 -0.58
C SER A 9 -20.01 -100.69 -0.70
N SER A 10 -20.44 -101.20 -1.87
CA SER A 10 -20.55 -102.64 -2.17
C SER A 10 -19.28 -103.26 -2.76
N VAL A 11 -18.26 -102.47 -3.07
CA VAL A 11 -16.95 -102.93 -3.55
C VAL A 11 -15.95 -102.60 -2.45
N GLY A 12 -15.66 -103.57 -1.57
CA GLY A 12 -14.87 -103.37 -0.36
C GLY A 12 -13.48 -102.76 -0.62
N LEU A 13 -13.39 -101.43 -0.56
CA LEU A 13 -12.15 -100.68 -0.44
C LEU A 13 -12.37 -99.59 0.62
N LEU A 14 -12.32 -100.00 1.88
CA LEU A 14 -12.03 -99.07 2.98
C LEU A 14 -10.54 -98.75 2.90
N ALA A 15 -10.22 -97.49 2.61
CA ALA A 15 -8.90 -96.94 2.85
C ALA A 15 -8.57 -97.09 4.35
N THR A 16 -7.66 -97.99 4.68
CA THR A 16 -7.09 -98.10 6.02
C THR A 16 -6.10 -96.96 6.23
N THR A 17 -6.49 -95.93 6.98
CA THR A 17 -5.52 -95.10 7.69
C THR A 17 -5.00 -95.87 8.90
N SER A 18 -3.67 -95.93 8.98
CA SER A 18 -2.82 -96.47 10.05
C SER A 18 -3.42 -96.44 11.46
N ALA A 19 -3.59 -97.62 12.06
CA ALA A 19 -3.55 -97.81 13.49
C ALA A 19 -2.77 -99.10 13.79
N THR A 20 -1.61 -98.93 14.42
CA THR A 20 -0.72 -99.99 14.89
C THR A 20 -1.43 -100.81 15.96
N VAL A 21 -1.73 -102.08 15.69
CA VAL A 21 -2.04 -103.07 16.73
C VAL A 21 -1.17 -104.30 16.49
N VAL A 22 -0.28 -104.54 17.46
CA VAL A 22 0.59 -105.70 17.58
C VAL A 22 -0.27 -106.96 17.75
N ALA A 23 -0.02 -107.99 16.95
CA ALA A 23 -0.49 -109.35 17.23
C ALA A 23 0.70 -110.32 17.25
N CYS A 24 1.07 -110.76 18.46
CA CYS A 24 1.81 -111.99 18.70
C CYS A 24 0.91 -113.20 18.35
N GLY A 25 1.46 -114.24 17.70
CA GLY A 25 0.82 -115.56 17.72
C GLY A 25 1.04 -116.48 16.51
N ASN A 26 2.20 -117.17 16.48
CA ASN A 26 2.51 -118.48 15.90
C ASN A 26 1.74 -119.09 14.69
N LYS A 27 2.52 -119.29 13.61
CA LYS A 27 2.90 -120.59 12.99
C LYS A 27 1.82 -121.67 12.77
N ASN A 28 1.40 -121.89 11.52
CA ASN A 28 1.98 -122.88 10.58
C ASN A 28 1.08 -123.06 9.35
N ASP A 29 1.72 -123.39 8.22
CA ASP A 29 1.16 -123.91 6.96
C ASP A 29 0.41 -122.96 6.03
N ASN A 30 1.15 -122.05 5.38
CA ASN A 30 0.77 -121.51 4.07
C ASN A 30 1.86 -121.84 3.04
N LYS A 31 1.79 -123.04 2.45
CA LYS A 31 2.43 -123.28 1.15
C LYS A 31 1.61 -122.57 0.08
N ALA A 32 2.18 -121.53 -0.51
CA ALA A 32 1.65 -120.90 -1.71
C ALA A 32 1.48 -121.96 -2.81
N ILE A 33 0.27 -122.04 -3.36
CA ILE A 33 -0.04 -122.87 -4.53
C ILE A 33 0.71 -122.27 -5.72
N GLN A 34 1.54 -123.08 -6.38
CA GLN A 34 2.27 -122.68 -7.58
C GLN A 34 1.30 -122.71 -8.78
N PRO A 35 1.47 -121.84 -9.80
CA PRO A 35 0.56 -121.75 -10.95
C PRO A 35 0.31 -123.07 -11.72
N ASN A 36 1.17 -124.08 -11.53
CA ASN A 36 1.07 -125.37 -12.21
C ASN A 36 -0.01 -126.31 -11.62
N ASP A 37 -0.56 -126.03 -10.43
CA ASP A 37 -1.60 -126.89 -9.83
C ASP A 37 -3.00 -126.68 -10.43
N LEU A 38 -3.21 -125.62 -11.24
CA LEU A 38 -4.46 -125.34 -11.96
C LEU A 38 -4.55 -126.03 -13.33
N GLN A 39 -3.45 -126.59 -13.85
CA GLN A 39 -3.44 -127.24 -15.17
C GLN A 39 -4.00 -128.68 -15.17
N LEU A 40 -4.32 -129.25 -14.00
CA LEU A 40 -4.81 -130.63 -13.88
C LEU A 40 -6.34 -130.78 -14.05
N LEU A 41 -7.11 -129.69 -14.05
CA LEU A 41 -8.58 -129.73 -14.14
C LEU A 41 -9.14 -129.76 -15.57
N ASN A 42 -8.29 -129.64 -16.59
CA ASN A 42 -8.70 -129.56 -18.00
C ASN A 42 -8.38 -130.80 -18.85
N LYS A 43 -8.03 -131.94 -18.24
CA LYS A 43 -7.55 -133.12 -19.00
C LYS A 43 -8.19 -134.48 -18.70
N GLU A 44 -9.14 -134.58 -17.77
CA GLU A 44 -9.86 -135.85 -17.56
C GLU A 44 -11.38 -135.65 -17.67
N PRO A 45 -12.09 -136.46 -18.48
CA PRO A 45 -13.54 -136.44 -18.53
C PRO A 45 -14.12 -136.97 -17.21
N ILE A 46 -14.91 -136.14 -16.53
CA ILE A 46 -15.70 -136.58 -15.38
C ILE A 46 -16.90 -137.37 -15.93
N ASN A 47 -16.83 -138.70 -15.86
CA ASN A 47 -17.96 -139.56 -16.21
C ASN A 47 -19.00 -139.54 -15.08
N ILE A 48 -20.14 -138.89 -15.34
CA ILE A 48 -21.29 -138.90 -14.43
C ILE A 48 -22.28 -139.94 -14.97
N ILE A 49 -22.47 -141.03 -14.23
CA ILE A 49 -23.49 -142.05 -14.52
C ILE A 49 -24.82 -141.53 -13.95
N VAL A 50 -25.81 -141.28 -14.80
CA VAL A 50 -27.18 -140.93 -14.39
C VAL A 50 -28.08 -142.13 -14.64
N THR A 51 -28.59 -142.75 -13.58
CA THR A 51 -29.57 -143.86 -13.66
C THR A 51 -30.93 -143.42 -13.13
N ASP A 52 -32.00 -143.86 -13.81
CA ASP A 52 -33.40 -143.63 -13.47
C ASP A 52 -33.76 -144.32 -12.13
N PRO A 53 -34.12 -143.57 -11.08
CA PRO A 53 -34.31 -144.12 -9.73
C PRO A 53 -35.61 -144.94 -9.59
N THR A 54 -36.46 -145.03 -10.61
CA THR A 54 -37.77 -145.71 -10.51
C THR A 54 -37.73 -147.20 -10.88
N LYS A 55 -36.57 -147.78 -11.22
CA LYS A 55 -36.44 -149.17 -11.69
C LYS A 55 -35.38 -150.05 -11.02
N ILE A 56 -34.92 -149.76 -9.80
CA ILE A 56 -33.88 -150.58 -9.14
C ILE A 56 -34.31 -151.04 -7.74
N GLY A 57 -34.29 -152.36 -7.51
CA GLY A 57 -34.64 -153.03 -6.25
C GLY A 57 -33.53 -152.92 -5.20
N ALA A 58 -33.91 -153.01 -3.92
CA ALA A 58 -33.09 -152.59 -2.78
C ALA A 58 -31.72 -153.29 -2.61
N GLU A 59 -31.49 -154.46 -3.19
CA GLU A 59 -30.22 -155.19 -3.08
C GLU A 59 -29.17 -154.83 -4.15
N GLU A 60 -29.54 -154.13 -5.23
CA GLU A 60 -28.57 -153.58 -6.21
C GLU A 60 -28.07 -152.17 -5.85
N LYS A 61 -28.71 -151.52 -4.86
CA LYS A 61 -28.36 -150.18 -4.39
C LYS A 61 -27.04 -150.15 -3.61
N ASP A 62 -26.77 -151.19 -2.82
CA ASP A 62 -25.56 -151.27 -1.98
C ASP A 62 -24.32 -151.74 -2.75
N SER A 63 -24.50 -152.46 -3.86
CA SER A 63 -23.40 -152.85 -4.77
C SER A 63 -22.90 -151.67 -5.63
N ILE A 64 -23.81 -150.79 -6.06
CA ILE A 64 -23.47 -149.58 -6.84
C ILE A 64 -22.83 -148.50 -5.96
N ILE A 65 -23.23 -148.38 -4.68
CA ILE A 65 -22.59 -147.46 -3.71
C ILE A 65 -21.19 -147.95 -3.31
N SER A 66 -20.99 -149.27 -3.17
CA SER A 66 -19.67 -149.83 -2.85
C SER A 66 -18.65 -149.75 -3.99
N GLN A 67 -19.07 -149.66 -5.25
CA GLN A 67 -18.18 -149.46 -6.40
C GLN A 67 -17.91 -147.97 -6.70
N ALA A 68 -18.81 -147.06 -6.31
CA ALA A 68 -18.58 -145.61 -6.38
C ALA A 68 -17.58 -145.11 -5.32
N ASP A 69 -17.42 -145.83 -4.19
CA ASP A 69 -16.48 -145.47 -3.12
C ASP A 69 -15.00 -145.79 -3.43
N GLN A 70 -14.69 -146.56 -4.49
CA GLN A 70 -13.32 -146.95 -4.85
C GLN A 70 -12.67 -146.11 -5.96
N VAL A 71 -13.41 -145.22 -6.63
CA VAL A 71 -12.92 -144.50 -7.84
C VAL A 71 -12.75 -142.99 -7.66
N ILE A 72 -13.13 -142.41 -6.51
CA ILE A 72 -13.01 -140.97 -6.26
C ILE A 72 -11.83 -140.68 -5.33
N ASN A 73 -10.82 -139.97 -5.85
CA ASN A 73 -9.68 -139.45 -5.10
C ASN A 73 -10.17 -138.67 -3.85
N PRO A 74 -9.69 -138.97 -2.62
CA PRO A 74 -10.17 -138.35 -1.38
C PRO A 74 -10.14 -136.82 -1.37
N ARG A 75 -9.26 -136.19 -2.16
CA ARG A 75 -9.19 -134.73 -2.31
C ARG A 75 -10.41 -134.11 -3.01
N ILE A 76 -11.09 -134.84 -3.88
CA ILE A 76 -12.31 -134.36 -4.57
C ILE A 76 -13.54 -134.49 -3.67
N LYS A 77 -13.55 -135.48 -2.76
CA LYS A 77 -14.65 -135.71 -1.82
C LYS A 77 -14.80 -134.59 -0.78
N GLU A 78 -13.72 -133.87 -0.44
CA GLU A 78 -13.79 -132.65 0.37
C GLU A 78 -14.23 -131.38 -0.40
N MET A 79 -14.26 -131.43 -1.74
CA MET A 79 -14.53 -130.25 -2.60
C MET A 79 -15.97 -130.15 -3.12
N LEU A 80 -16.81 -131.18 -2.94
CA LEU A 80 -18.20 -131.18 -3.41
C LEU A 80 -19.17 -131.54 -2.28
N LYS A 81 -19.86 -130.54 -1.73
CA LYS A 81 -21.11 -130.72 -0.95
C LYS A 81 -22.28 -130.23 -1.80
N VAL A 82 -23.08 -131.14 -2.32
CA VAL A 82 -24.31 -130.80 -3.07
C VAL A 82 -25.43 -130.51 -2.07
N ALA A 83 -25.97 -129.30 -2.12
CA ALA A 83 -27.11 -128.87 -1.31
C ALA A 83 -28.38 -128.78 -2.19
N LYS A 84 -29.18 -129.85 -2.19
CA LYS A 84 -30.56 -129.97 -2.74
C LYS A 84 -30.74 -129.72 -4.26
N VAL A 85 -31.51 -130.61 -4.89
CA VAL A 85 -32.09 -130.44 -6.23
C VAL A 85 -33.61 -130.33 -6.06
N SER A 86 -34.23 -129.32 -6.64
CA SER A 86 -35.70 -129.18 -6.67
C SER A 86 -36.18 -129.05 -8.13
N PRO A 87 -37.27 -129.73 -8.54
CA PRO A 87 -37.85 -129.57 -9.87
C PRO A 87 -38.64 -128.26 -10.00
N LEU A 88 -38.66 -127.67 -11.20
CA LEU A 88 -39.50 -126.51 -11.54
C LEU A 88 -40.96 -126.96 -11.78
N ASP A 89 -41.91 -126.17 -11.27
CA ASP A 89 -43.36 -126.42 -11.26
C ASP A 89 -43.97 -126.74 -12.64
N GLU A 90 -44.79 -127.79 -12.67
CA GLU A 90 -45.65 -128.19 -13.79
C GLU A 90 -46.79 -127.18 -14.01
N ALA A 91 -46.56 -126.11 -14.78
CA ALA A 91 -47.67 -125.31 -15.30
C ALA A 91 -47.29 -124.56 -16.59
N LYS A 92 -47.48 -125.23 -17.74
CA LYS A 92 -48.06 -124.74 -19.02
C LYS A 92 -47.44 -125.45 -20.23
N LYS A 93 -48.16 -126.46 -20.74
CA LYS A 93 -48.10 -126.89 -22.16
C LYS A 93 -48.83 -125.85 -23.02
N PRO A 94 -48.24 -125.38 -24.12
CA PRO A 94 -48.87 -125.64 -25.43
C PRO A 94 -48.03 -126.52 -26.37
N GLU A 95 -48.65 -126.89 -27.48
CA GLU A 95 -48.25 -127.91 -28.47
C GLU A 95 -47.27 -127.33 -29.51
N ASP A 96 -45.97 -127.61 -29.37
CA ASP A 96 -44.93 -127.46 -30.41
C ASP A 96 -43.74 -128.38 -30.03
N PRO A 97 -43.04 -129.09 -30.94
CA PRO A 97 -42.15 -130.19 -30.58
C PRO A 97 -40.72 -129.79 -30.16
N GLU A 98 -40.47 -128.53 -29.81
CA GLU A 98 -39.22 -128.07 -29.17
C GLU A 98 -39.53 -127.45 -27.81
N TYR A 99 -39.42 -128.23 -26.73
CA TYR A 99 -39.42 -127.72 -25.35
C TYR A 99 -38.06 -127.98 -24.70
N ASP A 100 -37.33 -126.91 -24.40
CA ASP A 100 -36.10 -126.94 -23.59
C ASP A 100 -36.49 -127.15 -22.11
N VAL A 101 -35.97 -128.21 -21.48
CA VAL A 101 -36.12 -128.45 -20.03
C VAL A 101 -34.96 -127.76 -19.30
N HIS A 102 -35.26 -126.74 -18.49
CA HIS A 102 -34.26 -126.03 -17.70
C HIS A 102 -34.12 -126.66 -16.30
N TYR A 103 -32.88 -126.98 -15.90
CA TYR A 103 -32.53 -127.30 -14.52
C TYR A 103 -31.64 -126.18 -13.95
N THR A 104 -31.98 -125.65 -12.78
CA THR A 104 -31.13 -124.71 -12.04
C THR A 104 -30.39 -125.47 -10.95
N ILE A 105 -29.05 -125.42 -10.97
CA ILE A 105 -28.23 -125.89 -9.86
C ILE A 105 -27.78 -124.66 -9.08
N GLU A 106 -28.34 -124.43 -7.89
CA GLU A 106 -27.86 -123.38 -6.99
C GLU A 106 -26.77 -123.95 -6.07
N GLY A 107 -25.63 -123.24 -5.99
CA GLY A 107 -24.65 -123.44 -4.91
C GLY A 107 -23.48 -124.40 -5.18
N LEU A 108 -22.67 -124.13 -6.20
CA LEU A 108 -21.30 -124.66 -6.27
C LEU A 108 -20.36 -123.74 -5.47
N VAL A 109 -19.89 -124.20 -4.31
CA VAL A 109 -18.96 -123.45 -3.45
C VAL A 109 -17.54 -123.99 -3.63
N PHE A 110 -16.65 -123.18 -4.20
CA PHE A 110 -15.20 -123.43 -4.19
C PHE A 110 -14.58 -122.52 -3.12
N LYS A 111 -13.90 -123.12 -2.12
CA LYS A 111 -13.17 -122.49 -0.99
C LYS A 111 -13.35 -120.95 -0.87
N ASP A 112 -14.24 -120.56 0.04
CA ASP A 112 -14.45 -119.21 0.58
C ASP A 112 -14.83 -118.07 -0.40
N ASN A 113 -15.12 -118.35 -1.68
CA ASN A 113 -15.78 -117.40 -2.57
C ASN A 113 -17.15 -117.93 -3.02
N LEU A 114 -18.20 -117.18 -2.68
CA LEU A 114 -19.55 -117.40 -3.16
C LEU A 114 -19.56 -117.14 -4.68
N LEU A 115 -19.55 -118.18 -5.52
CA LEU A 115 -19.91 -118.05 -6.93
C LEU A 115 -21.41 -117.82 -7.00
N ALA A 116 -21.83 -116.58 -6.77
CA ALA A 116 -23.20 -116.18 -7.00
C ALA A 116 -23.47 -116.18 -8.52
N ASN A 117 -24.54 -116.87 -8.91
CA ASN A 117 -25.21 -116.82 -10.21
C ASN A 117 -24.50 -117.45 -11.41
N THR A 118 -24.08 -118.72 -11.30
CA THR A 118 -23.81 -119.53 -12.49
C THR A 118 -25.11 -120.21 -12.96
N GLN A 119 -25.69 -119.77 -14.09
CA GLN A 119 -26.71 -120.56 -14.80
C GLN A 119 -26.03 -121.53 -15.77
N VAL A 120 -26.40 -122.81 -15.70
CA VAL A 120 -25.98 -123.85 -16.65
C VAL A 120 -27.19 -124.19 -17.52
N THR A 121 -27.06 -124.12 -18.85
CA THR A 121 -28.11 -124.55 -19.78
C THR A 121 -27.63 -125.79 -20.54
N VAL A 122 -28.46 -126.84 -20.59
CA VAL A 122 -28.18 -128.09 -21.32
C VAL A 122 -29.20 -128.23 -22.45
N LYS A 123 -28.74 -128.45 -23.69
CA LYS A 123 -29.62 -128.81 -24.82
C LYS A 123 -29.42 -130.27 -25.18
N ALA A 124 -30.50 -131.04 -25.26
CA ALA A 124 -30.49 -132.42 -25.76
C ALA A 124 -31.48 -132.54 -26.92
N LYS A 125 -31.06 -133.22 -28.00
CA LYS A 125 -31.89 -133.50 -29.18
C LYS A 125 -32.34 -134.96 -29.08
N GLU A 126 -33.64 -135.20 -28.98
CA GLU A 126 -34.19 -136.57 -28.93
C GLU A 126 -34.25 -137.14 -30.35
N ASP A 127 -33.51 -138.23 -30.61
CA ASP A 127 -33.86 -139.18 -31.66
C ASP A 127 -33.76 -140.61 -31.11
N LYS A 128 -34.86 -141.37 -31.27
CA LYS A 128 -35.03 -142.71 -30.71
C LYS A 128 -34.35 -143.75 -31.61
N ASN A 129 -33.43 -144.51 -31.01
CA ASN A 129 -32.65 -145.65 -31.51
C ASN A 129 -31.30 -145.32 -32.17
N LEU A 130 -30.24 -145.28 -31.36
CA LEU A 130 -28.92 -145.80 -31.73
C LEU A 130 -28.14 -146.19 -30.44
N LEU A 131 -27.57 -147.40 -30.42
CA LEU A 131 -26.46 -147.78 -29.54
C LEU A 131 -25.14 -147.29 -30.15
N ILE A 132 -24.08 -147.21 -29.33
CA ILE A 132 -22.69 -146.73 -29.56
C ILE A 132 -22.56 -145.23 -29.27
N GLY A 133 -21.58 -144.69 -28.54
CA GLY A 133 -20.31 -145.19 -27.96
C GLY A 133 -19.55 -143.97 -27.42
N GLU A 134 -18.29 -144.13 -27.02
CA GLU A 134 -17.40 -143.05 -26.55
C GLU A 134 -17.54 -141.75 -27.39
N SER A 135 -17.66 -140.59 -26.73
CA SER A 135 -17.47 -139.20 -27.23
C SER A 135 -18.65 -138.22 -27.36
N ASP A 136 -19.68 -138.26 -26.50
CA ASP A 136 -20.58 -137.09 -26.35
C ASP A 136 -19.94 -136.03 -25.43
N LYS A 137 -19.36 -134.99 -26.04
CA LYS A 137 -18.81 -133.81 -25.34
C LYS A 137 -19.94 -132.91 -24.82
N ILE A 138 -20.21 -132.96 -23.52
CA ILE A 138 -20.98 -131.91 -22.83
C ILE A 138 -20.13 -130.62 -22.82
N THR A 139 -20.61 -129.57 -23.48
CA THR A 139 -19.97 -128.24 -23.45
C THR A 139 -20.67 -127.40 -22.39
N LEU A 140 -20.01 -127.16 -21.24
CA LEU A 140 -20.50 -126.24 -20.19
C LEU A 140 -20.07 -124.81 -20.56
N ASN A 141 -21.02 -123.96 -20.98
CA ASN A 141 -20.77 -122.53 -21.16
C ASN A 141 -21.04 -121.78 -19.85
N PHE A 142 -19.98 -121.24 -19.25
CA PHE A 142 -20.08 -120.31 -18.11
C PHE A 142 -20.37 -118.90 -18.65
N ILE A 143 -21.53 -118.32 -18.32
CA ILE A 143 -21.85 -116.92 -18.68
C ILE A 143 -21.36 -116.00 -17.56
N THR A 144 -20.41 -115.11 -17.88
CA THR A 144 -19.87 -114.09 -16.96
C THR A 144 -20.85 -112.92 -16.77
N ASP A 145 -21.19 -112.53 -15.53
CA ASP A 145 -22.00 -111.32 -15.23
C ASP A 145 -21.19 -110.04 -15.49
N LYS A 146 -21.74 -109.13 -16.32
CA LYS A 146 -21.08 -107.88 -16.77
C LYS A 146 -21.77 -106.61 -16.31
N LYS A 147 -22.79 -106.72 -15.47
CA LYS A 147 -23.67 -105.60 -15.10
C LYS A 147 -22.92 -104.42 -14.48
N VAL A 148 -21.96 -104.69 -13.60
CA VAL A 148 -21.12 -103.66 -12.95
C VAL A 148 -20.33 -102.85 -13.99
N LEU A 149 -19.73 -103.51 -14.97
CA LEU A 149 -18.97 -102.85 -16.04
C LEU A 149 -19.90 -101.97 -16.91
N GLN A 150 -21.10 -102.45 -17.23
CA GLN A 150 -22.11 -101.67 -17.96
C GLN A 150 -22.57 -100.41 -17.21
N GLU A 151 -22.71 -100.49 -15.88
CA GLU A 151 -23.04 -99.34 -15.04
C GLU A 151 -21.87 -98.33 -14.96
N THR A 152 -20.63 -98.79 -14.84
CA THR A 152 -19.43 -97.93 -14.86
C THR A 152 -19.24 -97.22 -16.20
N ILE A 153 -19.53 -97.90 -17.33
CA ILE A 153 -19.52 -97.28 -18.68
C ILE A 153 -20.48 -96.09 -18.74
N LYS A 154 -21.73 -96.27 -18.27
CA LYS A 154 -22.71 -95.17 -18.25
C LYS A 154 -22.23 -93.98 -17.42
N VAL A 155 -21.59 -94.22 -16.27
CA VAL A 155 -21.04 -93.16 -15.43
C VAL A 155 -19.94 -92.38 -16.18
N ALA A 156 -19.06 -93.06 -16.89
CA ALA A 156 -17.99 -92.42 -17.67
C ALA A 156 -18.54 -91.59 -18.85
N GLU A 157 -19.51 -92.13 -19.59
CA GLU A 157 -20.19 -91.44 -20.70
C GLU A 157 -20.93 -90.19 -20.21
N GLU A 158 -21.65 -90.27 -19.09
CA GLU A 158 -22.31 -89.11 -18.48
C GLU A 158 -21.30 -88.05 -18.02
N LEU A 159 -20.14 -88.46 -17.50
CA LEU A 159 -19.08 -87.55 -17.05
C LEU A 159 -18.52 -86.73 -18.21
N ILE A 160 -18.23 -87.37 -19.35
CA ILE A 160 -17.78 -86.69 -20.57
C ILE A 160 -18.87 -85.72 -21.06
N LYS A 161 -20.12 -86.18 -21.13
CA LYS A 161 -21.24 -85.37 -21.62
C LYS A 161 -21.49 -84.11 -20.79
N ASN A 162 -21.29 -84.19 -19.47
CA ASN A 162 -21.52 -83.08 -18.54
C ASN A 162 -20.31 -82.14 -18.40
N THR A 163 -19.20 -82.43 -19.08
CA THR A 163 -17.99 -81.59 -19.05
C THR A 163 -18.11 -80.49 -20.08
N SER A 164 -18.23 -79.23 -19.65
CA SER A 164 -18.29 -78.07 -20.55
C SER A 164 -16.92 -77.63 -21.07
N GLU A 165 -15.86 -77.86 -20.29
CA GLU A 165 -14.48 -77.52 -20.65
C GLU A 165 -13.58 -78.74 -20.38
N PRO A 166 -13.31 -79.57 -21.40
CA PRO A 166 -12.47 -80.75 -21.21
C PRO A 166 -11.00 -80.37 -21.07
N VAL A 167 -10.29 -81.06 -20.19
CA VAL A 167 -8.82 -80.97 -20.12
C VAL A 167 -8.26 -81.66 -21.35
N GLU A 168 -7.29 -81.02 -22.02
CA GLU A 168 -6.67 -81.55 -23.23
C GLU A 168 -6.15 -82.97 -23.01
N GLY A 169 -6.47 -83.90 -23.92
CA GLY A 169 -6.11 -85.32 -23.79
C GLY A 169 -7.00 -86.14 -22.85
N SER A 170 -7.68 -85.54 -21.87
CA SER A 170 -8.42 -86.28 -20.84
C SER A 170 -9.65 -87.03 -21.36
N VAL A 171 -10.44 -86.40 -22.24
CA VAL A 171 -11.64 -87.01 -22.85
C VAL A 171 -11.24 -88.17 -23.75
N GLU A 172 -10.16 -88.02 -24.52
CA GLU A 172 -9.65 -89.06 -25.43
C GLU A 172 -9.19 -90.29 -24.66
N VAL A 173 -8.48 -90.11 -23.54
CA VAL A 173 -8.05 -91.21 -22.66
C VAL A 173 -9.25 -91.92 -22.03
N LEU A 174 -10.22 -91.18 -21.47
CA LEU A 174 -11.40 -91.79 -20.87
C LEU A 174 -12.27 -92.51 -21.93
N GLN A 175 -12.45 -91.91 -23.11
CA GLN A 175 -13.21 -92.50 -24.21
C GLN A 175 -12.58 -93.77 -24.74
N LEU A 176 -11.25 -93.85 -24.80
CA LEU A 176 -10.53 -95.05 -25.22
C LEU A 176 -10.78 -96.21 -24.25
N VAL A 177 -10.77 -95.95 -22.95
CA VAL A 177 -11.06 -96.97 -21.92
C VAL A 177 -12.54 -97.35 -21.89
N ILE A 178 -13.46 -96.41 -22.19
CA ILE A 178 -14.89 -96.71 -22.41
C ILE A 178 -15.06 -97.69 -23.58
N ASN A 179 -14.38 -97.45 -24.71
CA ASN A 179 -14.47 -98.31 -25.88
C ASN A 179 -13.94 -99.72 -25.57
N GLU A 180 -12.79 -99.84 -24.88
CA GLU A 180 -12.25 -101.13 -24.41
C GLU A 180 -13.24 -101.85 -23.47
N ALA A 181 -13.91 -101.12 -22.59
CA ALA A 181 -14.95 -101.66 -21.72
C ALA A 181 -16.18 -102.15 -22.48
N GLN A 182 -16.62 -101.42 -23.50
CA GLN A 182 -17.73 -101.82 -24.37
C GLN A 182 -17.38 -103.08 -25.18
N ASP A 183 -16.15 -103.20 -25.66
CA ASP A 183 -15.66 -104.41 -26.35
C ASP A 183 -15.73 -105.65 -25.45
N ILE A 184 -15.33 -105.55 -24.18
CA ILE A 184 -15.45 -106.63 -23.20
C ILE A 184 -16.91 -106.94 -22.87
N VAL A 185 -17.78 -105.93 -22.78
CA VAL A 185 -19.23 -106.14 -22.61
C VAL A 185 -19.80 -106.93 -23.80
N ASN A 186 -19.36 -106.64 -25.03
CA ASN A 186 -19.84 -107.28 -26.26
C ASN A 186 -19.22 -108.68 -26.52
N LYS A 187 -18.09 -109.02 -25.90
CA LYS A 187 -17.39 -110.31 -26.07
C LYS A 187 -18.15 -111.48 -25.40
N VAL A 188 -18.70 -112.41 -26.18
CA VAL A 188 -19.58 -113.49 -25.69
C VAL A 188 -18.91 -114.41 -24.65
N ASP A 189 -17.61 -114.65 -24.78
CA ASP A 189 -16.80 -115.56 -23.95
C ASP A 189 -15.84 -114.83 -22.98
N ALA A 190 -16.12 -113.57 -22.64
CA ALA A 190 -15.28 -112.81 -21.71
C ALA A 190 -15.15 -113.50 -20.34
N THR A 191 -13.94 -113.60 -19.79
CA THR A 191 -13.72 -114.18 -18.45
C THR A 191 -14.06 -113.18 -17.35
N ILE A 192 -14.29 -113.68 -16.13
CA ILE A 192 -14.50 -112.83 -14.95
C ILE A 192 -13.28 -111.93 -14.70
N GLU A 193 -12.07 -112.45 -14.92
CA GLU A 193 -10.82 -111.68 -14.82
C GLU A 193 -10.76 -110.55 -15.85
N GLU A 194 -11.18 -110.78 -17.10
CA GLU A 194 -11.24 -109.75 -18.15
C GLU A 194 -12.24 -108.65 -17.79
N VAL A 195 -13.43 -109.00 -17.30
CA VAL A 195 -14.45 -108.03 -16.86
C VAL A 195 -13.96 -107.20 -15.67
N ASN A 196 -13.39 -107.83 -14.65
CA ASN A 196 -12.90 -107.15 -13.44
C ASN A 196 -11.68 -106.25 -13.71
N ALA A 197 -10.74 -106.70 -14.56
CA ALA A 197 -9.58 -105.91 -14.93
C ALA A 197 -9.99 -104.65 -15.70
N THR A 198 -10.90 -104.78 -16.67
CA THR A 198 -11.38 -103.64 -17.46
C THR A 198 -12.25 -102.68 -16.64
N ASN A 199 -13.06 -103.18 -15.71
CA ASN A 199 -13.78 -102.32 -14.76
C ASN A 199 -12.81 -101.51 -13.87
N THR A 200 -11.72 -102.14 -13.39
CA THR A 200 -10.69 -101.44 -12.61
C THR A 200 -10.00 -100.35 -13.43
N LYS A 201 -9.65 -100.64 -14.69
CA LYS A 201 -9.09 -99.64 -15.62
C LYS A 201 -10.05 -98.47 -15.84
N LEU A 202 -11.34 -98.75 -16.07
CA LEU A 202 -12.36 -97.72 -16.33
C LEU A 202 -12.61 -96.85 -15.08
N VAL A 203 -12.72 -97.46 -13.90
CA VAL A 203 -12.84 -96.71 -12.63
C VAL A 203 -11.64 -95.80 -12.42
N LYS A 204 -10.42 -96.28 -12.71
CA LYS A 204 -9.21 -95.47 -12.64
C LYS A 204 -9.25 -94.31 -13.65
N ALA A 205 -9.60 -94.56 -14.90
CA ALA A 205 -9.71 -93.52 -15.93
C ALA A 205 -10.75 -92.44 -15.58
N ILE A 206 -11.89 -92.84 -14.98
CA ILE A 206 -12.90 -91.90 -14.46
C ILE A 206 -12.31 -91.01 -13.36
N GLN A 207 -11.52 -91.59 -12.45
CA GLN A 207 -10.89 -90.83 -11.38
C GLN A 207 -9.81 -89.89 -11.92
N ASP A 208 -8.91 -90.39 -12.78
CA ASP A 208 -7.86 -89.59 -13.42
C ASP A 208 -8.45 -88.39 -14.19
N PHE A 209 -9.62 -88.58 -14.84
CA PHE A 209 -10.36 -87.51 -15.51
C PHE A 209 -10.91 -86.45 -14.55
N LYS A 210 -11.46 -86.86 -13.39
CA LYS A 210 -11.95 -85.92 -12.36
C LYS A 210 -10.79 -85.15 -11.74
N ASP A 211 -9.71 -85.83 -11.41
CA ASP A 211 -8.51 -85.22 -10.83
C ASP A 211 -7.91 -84.20 -11.81
N ALA A 212 -7.91 -84.50 -13.11
CA ALA A 212 -7.49 -83.54 -14.14
C ALA A 212 -8.38 -82.29 -14.18
N GLN A 213 -9.70 -82.45 -14.12
CA GLN A 213 -10.63 -81.31 -14.09
C GLN A 213 -10.47 -80.45 -12.83
N GLU A 214 -10.36 -81.10 -11.67
CA GLU A 214 -10.17 -80.42 -10.39
C GLU A 214 -8.86 -79.62 -10.40
N LYS A 215 -7.78 -80.20 -10.95
CA LYS A 215 -6.51 -79.50 -11.13
C LYS A 215 -6.64 -78.23 -11.98
N VAL A 216 -7.31 -78.29 -13.13
CA VAL A 216 -7.52 -77.10 -13.98
C VAL A 216 -8.35 -76.03 -13.27
N ALA A 217 -9.38 -76.43 -12.50
CA ALA A 217 -10.17 -75.49 -11.72
C ALA A 217 -9.34 -74.82 -10.61
N ILE A 218 -8.44 -75.55 -9.97
CA ILE A 218 -7.47 -75.03 -8.99
C ILE A 218 -6.51 -74.06 -9.66
N ASP A 219 -5.94 -74.42 -10.83
CA ASP A 219 -5.00 -73.57 -11.56
C ASP A 219 -5.64 -72.23 -11.95
N LYS A 220 -6.88 -72.24 -12.46
CA LYS A 220 -7.64 -71.01 -12.75
C LYS A 220 -7.92 -70.17 -11.49
N ALA A 221 -8.26 -70.82 -10.38
CA ALA A 221 -8.48 -70.11 -9.11
C ALA A 221 -7.19 -69.46 -8.60
N LYS A 222 -6.03 -70.13 -8.74
CA LYS A 222 -4.72 -69.56 -8.40
C LYS A 222 -4.36 -68.38 -9.29
N GLU A 223 -4.70 -68.41 -10.58
CA GLU A 223 -4.51 -67.29 -11.49
C GLU A 223 -5.29 -66.05 -11.03
N VAL A 224 -6.58 -66.21 -10.67
CA VAL A 224 -7.40 -65.12 -10.12
C VAL A 224 -6.77 -64.54 -8.85
N LEU A 225 -6.33 -65.40 -7.92
CA LEU A 225 -5.67 -64.97 -6.69
C LEU A 225 -4.35 -64.24 -6.99
N THR A 226 -3.55 -64.73 -7.92
CA THR A 226 -2.27 -64.11 -8.33
C THR A 226 -2.47 -62.71 -8.91
N ASN A 227 -3.50 -62.53 -9.73
CA ASN A 227 -3.87 -61.22 -10.26
C ASN A 227 -4.29 -60.25 -9.13
N LYS A 228 -5.02 -60.76 -8.13
CA LYS A 228 -5.46 -59.95 -6.98
C LYS A 228 -4.30 -59.61 -6.05
N ILE A 229 -3.33 -60.51 -5.88
CA ILE A 229 -2.06 -60.25 -5.18
C ILE A 229 -1.31 -59.10 -5.86
N SER A 230 -1.21 -59.14 -7.19
CA SER A 230 -0.53 -58.08 -7.96
C SER A 230 -1.24 -56.73 -7.81
N GLU A 231 -2.58 -56.70 -7.82
CA GLU A 231 -3.35 -55.47 -7.52
C GLU A 231 -3.04 -54.94 -6.12
N ALA A 232 -3.04 -55.81 -5.10
CA ALA A 232 -2.76 -55.43 -3.72
C ALA A 232 -1.33 -54.90 -3.53
N GLN A 233 -0.33 -55.56 -4.13
CA GLN A 233 1.06 -55.11 -4.12
C GLN A 233 1.20 -53.73 -4.76
N GLY A 234 0.46 -53.45 -5.84
CA GLY A 234 0.45 -52.14 -6.50
C GLY A 234 -0.08 -50.99 -5.63
N LEU A 235 -0.86 -51.27 -4.57
CA LEU A 235 -1.36 -50.26 -3.63
C LEU A 235 -0.32 -49.86 -2.58
N ILE A 236 0.62 -50.75 -2.27
CA ILE A 236 1.70 -50.52 -1.32
C ILE A 236 2.85 -49.82 -2.05
N ILE A 237 2.96 -48.52 -1.81
CA ILE A 237 3.96 -47.64 -2.44
C ILE A 237 4.89 -47.04 -1.39
N ALA A 238 5.96 -46.39 -1.83
CA ALA A 238 6.95 -45.80 -0.94
C ALA A 238 6.37 -44.83 0.11
N GLU A 239 5.27 -44.15 -0.23
CA GLU A 239 4.62 -43.13 0.61
C GLU A 239 3.76 -43.71 1.74
N ASN A 240 3.28 -44.96 1.60
CA ASN A 240 2.37 -45.58 2.56
C ASN A 240 2.90 -46.90 3.15
N LYS A 241 4.00 -47.45 2.63
CA LYS A 241 4.56 -48.76 3.04
C LYS A 241 4.78 -48.93 4.54
N ASP A 242 5.10 -47.85 5.25
CA ASP A 242 5.45 -47.90 6.67
C ASP A 242 4.23 -47.75 7.60
N THR A 243 3.04 -47.54 7.03
CA THR A 243 1.79 -47.40 7.77
C THR A 243 1.26 -48.74 8.25
N ASP A 244 0.48 -48.74 9.33
CA ASP A 244 -0.06 -49.97 9.91
C ASP A 244 -1.03 -50.68 8.98
N TYR A 245 -1.82 -49.93 8.20
CA TYR A 245 -2.74 -50.50 7.21
C TYR A 245 -2.00 -51.09 5.99
N ALA A 246 -0.86 -50.53 5.57
CA ALA A 246 -0.03 -51.14 4.53
C ALA A 246 0.64 -52.43 5.00
N LYS A 247 1.14 -52.45 6.25
CA LYS A 247 1.68 -53.68 6.86
C LYS A 247 0.62 -54.77 7.00
N ALA A 248 -0.61 -54.41 7.37
CA ALA A 248 -1.73 -55.35 7.45
C ALA A 248 -2.07 -55.94 6.08
N LEU A 249 -2.13 -55.11 5.02
CA LEU A 249 -2.32 -55.59 3.64
C LEU A 249 -1.17 -56.50 3.19
N GLN A 250 0.09 -56.13 3.50
CA GLN A 250 1.26 -56.94 3.17
C GLN A 250 1.20 -58.33 3.81
N ALA A 251 0.80 -58.44 5.07
CA ALA A 251 0.67 -59.73 5.73
C ALA A 251 -0.36 -60.65 5.02
N VAL A 252 -1.48 -60.09 4.55
CA VAL A 252 -2.50 -60.85 3.81
C VAL A 252 -2.03 -61.20 2.39
N ILE A 253 -1.23 -60.34 1.76
CA ILE A 253 -0.55 -60.65 0.49
C ILE A 253 0.38 -61.85 0.67
N ASP A 254 1.20 -61.85 1.72
CA ASP A 254 2.16 -62.92 2.01
C ASP A 254 1.42 -64.26 2.25
N GLU A 255 0.35 -64.25 3.05
CA GLU A 255 -0.53 -65.42 3.24
C GLU A 255 -1.11 -65.93 1.92
N ALA A 256 -1.60 -65.04 1.06
CA ALA A 256 -2.17 -65.41 -0.24
C ALA A 256 -1.11 -65.99 -1.19
N GLN A 257 0.11 -65.44 -1.17
CA GLN A 257 1.24 -65.93 -1.96
C GLN A 257 1.66 -67.34 -1.53
N ASP A 258 1.66 -67.62 -0.22
CA ASP A 258 1.91 -68.95 0.32
C ASP A 258 0.88 -69.99 -0.17
N ILE A 259 -0.40 -69.62 -0.24
CA ILE A 259 -1.46 -70.49 -0.80
C ILE A 259 -1.27 -70.74 -2.30
N VAL A 260 -0.89 -69.73 -3.09
CA VAL A 260 -0.58 -69.91 -4.51
C VAL A 260 0.60 -70.87 -4.70
N ASN A 261 1.64 -70.75 -3.86
CA ASN A 261 2.85 -71.57 -3.92
C ASN A 261 2.66 -73.00 -3.37
N LYS A 262 1.58 -73.27 -2.62
CA LYS A 262 1.28 -74.59 -2.07
C LYS A 262 0.84 -75.56 -3.18
N ASN A 263 1.60 -76.65 -3.37
CA ASN A 263 1.38 -77.62 -4.45
C ASN A 263 0.07 -78.41 -4.35
N ASP A 264 -0.44 -78.63 -3.12
CA ASP A 264 -1.65 -79.37 -2.80
C ASP A 264 -2.77 -78.45 -2.27
N ALA A 265 -2.74 -77.16 -2.63
CA ALA A 265 -3.79 -76.21 -2.28
C ALA A 265 -5.15 -76.67 -2.82
N THR A 266 -6.13 -76.75 -1.94
CA THR A 266 -7.52 -77.05 -2.30
C THR A 266 -8.22 -75.81 -2.85
N LYS A 267 -9.29 -76.02 -3.64
CA LYS A 267 -10.10 -74.92 -4.17
C LYS A 267 -10.62 -73.98 -3.07
N THR A 268 -11.07 -74.54 -1.95
CA THR A 268 -11.56 -73.78 -0.80
C THR A 268 -10.48 -72.89 -0.19
N GLU A 269 -9.26 -73.39 -0.02
CA GLU A 269 -8.15 -72.59 0.52
C GLU A 269 -7.83 -71.36 -0.35
N ILE A 270 -7.91 -71.51 -1.68
CA ILE A 270 -7.67 -70.43 -2.63
C ILE A 270 -8.81 -69.39 -2.60
N GLU A 271 -10.07 -69.84 -2.58
CA GLU A 271 -11.24 -68.96 -2.50
C GLU A 271 -11.28 -68.17 -1.19
N ASP A 272 -10.92 -68.81 -0.07
CA ASP A 272 -10.80 -68.16 1.24
C ASP A 272 -9.67 -67.11 1.25
N ALA A 273 -8.50 -67.44 0.71
CA ALA A 273 -7.39 -66.49 0.57
C ALA A 273 -7.76 -65.28 -0.30
N ASN A 274 -8.46 -65.50 -1.41
CA ASN A 274 -8.95 -64.43 -2.27
C ASN A 274 -9.96 -63.52 -1.54
N THR A 275 -10.89 -64.11 -0.79
CA THR A 275 -11.88 -63.36 0.00
C THR A 275 -11.21 -62.50 1.07
N LYS A 276 -10.23 -63.05 1.79
CA LYS A 276 -9.43 -62.30 2.77
C LYS A 276 -8.68 -61.14 2.11
N LEU A 277 -8.02 -61.39 0.98
CA LEU A 277 -7.25 -60.37 0.27
C LEU A 277 -8.14 -59.24 -0.28
N VAL A 278 -9.30 -59.57 -0.86
CA VAL A 278 -10.29 -58.58 -1.31
C VAL A 278 -10.72 -57.66 -0.15
N LYS A 279 -10.99 -58.24 1.02
CA LYS A 279 -11.34 -57.46 2.21
C LYS A 279 -10.19 -56.57 2.67
N ALA A 280 -8.96 -57.10 2.74
CA ALA A 280 -7.79 -56.33 3.14
C ALA A 280 -7.49 -55.15 2.19
N ILE A 281 -7.70 -55.34 0.88
CA ILE A 281 -7.60 -54.25 -0.12
C ILE A 281 -8.64 -53.15 0.17
N GLN A 282 -9.88 -53.51 0.51
CA GLN A 282 -10.91 -52.51 0.83
C GLN A 282 -10.57 -51.78 2.14
N ASP A 283 -10.23 -52.52 3.21
CA ASP A 283 -9.83 -51.94 4.50
C ASP A 283 -8.65 -50.97 4.34
N PHE A 284 -7.69 -51.29 3.45
CA PHE A 284 -6.58 -50.40 3.10
C PHE A 284 -7.05 -49.10 2.43
N LYS A 285 -7.96 -49.19 1.44
CA LYS A 285 -8.50 -48.01 0.74
C LYS A 285 -9.27 -47.10 1.69
N ASP A 286 -10.11 -47.68 2.54
CA ASP A 286 -10.90 -46.95 3.54
C ASP A 286 -9.99 -46.24 4.56
N ALA A 287 -8.92 -46.91 5.01
CA ALA A 287 -7.93 -46.30 5.90
C ALA A 287 -7.19 -45.13 5.22
N GLN A 288 -6.84 -45.27 3.94
CA GLN A 288 -6.16 -44.22 3.18
C GLN A 288 -7.06 -43.01 2.95
N GLU A 289 -8.35 -43.23 2.64
CA GLU A 289 -9.35 -42.16 2.53
C GLU A 289 -9.54 -41.42 3.86
N LYS A 290 -9.60 -42.16 4.98
CA LYS A 290 -9.68 -41.56 6.31
C LYS A 290 -8.50 -40.64 6.61
N VAL A 291 -7.27 -41.08 6.31
CA VAL A 291 -6.06 -40.23 6.49
C VAL A 291 -6.13 -38.96 5.63
N ALA A 292 -6.66 -39.06 4.40
CA ALA A 292 -6.82 -37.89 3.53
C ALA A 292 -7.87 -36.90 4.09
N ILE A 293 -8.96 -37.41 4.64
CA ILE A 293 -10.00 -36.61 5.34
C ILE A 293 -9.41 -35.92 6.57
N ASP A 294 -8.66 -36.64 7.41
CA ASP A 294 -8.05 -36.09 8.62
C ASP A 294 -7.09 -34.93 8.29
N LYS A 295 -6.25 -35.08 7.26
CA LYS A 295 -5.39 -34.00 6.76
C LYS A 295 -6.18 -32.80 6.23
N ALA A 296 -7.28 -33.03 5.52
CA ALA A 296 -8.13 -31.94 5.03
C ALA A 296 -8.78 -31.17 6.20
N LYS A 297 -9.22 -31.88 7.27
CA LYS A 297 -9.73 -31.26 8.49
C LYS A 297 -8.68 -30.45 9.23
N GLU A 298 -7.42 -30.91 9.27
CA GLU A 298 -6.31 -30.17 9.85
C GLU A 298 -6.11 -28.82 9.11
N VAL A 299 -6.09 -28.84 7.78
CA VAL A 299 -5.99 -27.62 6.96
C VAL A 299 -7.14 -26.65 7.26
N LEU A 300 -8.37 -27.14 7.31
CA LEU A 300 -9.55 -26.32 7.63
C LEU A 300 -9.47 -25.75 9.05
N THR A 301 -9.03 -26.54 10.04
CA THR A 301 -8.86 -26.12 11.44
C THR A 301 -7.84 -24.99 11.58
N ASN A 302 -6.72 -25.09 10.85
CA ASN A 302 -5.72 -24.02 10.81
C ASN A 302 -6.31 -22.74 10.20
N LYS A 303 -7.13 -22.87 9.16
CA LYS A 303 -7.77 -21.72 8.50
C LYS A 303 -8.87 -21.08 9.35
N ILE A 304 -9.62 -21.89 10.11
CA ILE A 304 -10.55 -21.41 11.16
C ILE A 304 -9.79 -20.58 12.19
N SER A 305 -8.65 -21.07 12.67
CA SER A 305 -7.84 -20.35 13.67
C SER A 305 -7.32 -19.02 13.13
N GLU A 306 -6.87 -18.98 11.87
CA GLU A 306 -6.49 -17.73 11.18
C GLU A 306 -7.67 -16.75 11.14
N ALA A 307 -8.86 -17.21 10.73
CA ALA A 307 -10.06 -16.40 10.63
C ALA A 307 -10.49 -15.83 11.99
N GLN A 308 -10.47 -16.64 13.04
CA GLN A 308 -10.75 -16.21 14.41
C GLN A 308 -9.78 -15.12 14.88
N GLY A 309 -8.50 -15.23 14.51
CA GLY A 309 -7.47 -14.23 14.82
C GLY A 309 -7.71 -12.86 14.17
N LEU A 310 -8.52 -12.77 13.11
CA LEU A 310 -8.89 -11.50 12.47
C LEU A 310 -10.00 -10.76 13.23
N ILE A 311 -10.83 -11.48 13.98
CA ILE A 311 -11.92 -10.92 14.78
C ILE A 311 -11.37 -10.50 16.14
N ILE A 312 -11.15 -9.20 16.30
CA ILE A 312 -10.55 -8.57 17.49
C ILE A 312 -11.54 -7.61 18.14
N ALA A 313 -11.20 -7.12 19.33
CA ALA A 313 -12.07 -6.23 20.10
C ALA A 313 -12.51 -4.96 19.33
N GLU A 314 -11.67 -4.47 18.41
CA GLU A 314 -11.90 -3.24 17.64
C GLU A 314 -12.90 -3.42 16.49
N ASN A 315 -13.07 -4.63 15.97
CA ASN A 315 -13.92 -4.90 14.81
C ASN A 315 -15.05 -5.91 15.08
N LYS A 316 -15.07 -6.58 16.23
CA LYS A 316 -16.02 -7.67 16.56
C LYS A 316 -17.50 -7.31 16.37
N ASP A 317 -17.87 -6.05 16.56
CA ASP A 317 -19.27 -5.62 16.52
C ASP A 317 -19.72 -5.18 15.12
N THR A 318 -18.80 -5.18 14.14
CA THR A 318 -19.07 -4.82 12.75
C THR A 318 -19.80 -5.93 12.00
N ASP A 319 -20.55 -5.56 10.96
CA ASP A 319 -21.33 -6.52 10.19
C ASP A 319 -20.44 -7.49 9.40
N TYR A 320 -19.27 -7.04 8.94
CA TYR A 320 -18.30 -7.91 8.26
C TYR A 320 -17.63 -8.91 9.22
N ALA A 321 -17.39 -8.54 10.49
CA ALA A 321 -16.91 -9.49 11.50
C ALA A 321 -17.97 -10.54 11.86
N LYS A 322 -19.24 -10.14 12.00
CA LYS A 322 -20.35 -11.08 12.20
C LYS A 322 -20.52 -12.05 11.02
N ALA A 323 -20.36 -11.55 9.78
CA ALA A 323 -20.40 -12.38 8.58
C ALA A 323 -19.26 -13.42 8.55
N LEU A 324 -18.02 -13.01 8.89
CA LEU A 324 -16.89 -13.93 9.01
C LEU A 324 -17.13 -14.96 10.12
N GLN A 325 -17.64 -14.53 11.28
CA GLN A 325 -17.96 -15.42 12.40
C GLN A 325 -18.96 -16.50 12.01
N ALA A 326 -20.02 -16.16 11.26
CA ALA A 326 -20.99 -17.15 10.81
C ALA A 326 -20.36 -18.24 9.92
N VAL A 327 -19.42 -17.87 9.04
CA VAL A 327 -18.70 -18.84 8.19
C VAL A 327 -17.68 -19.66 8.98
N ILE A 328 -17.06 -19.07 10.02
CA ILE A 328 -16.23 -19.79 10.99
C ILE A 328 -17.05 -20.88 11.68
N ASP A 329 -18.25 -20.54 12.16
CA ASP A 329 -19.13 -21.48 12.86
C ASP A 329 -19.55 -22.63 11.92
N GLU A 330 -19.95 -22.34 10.68
CA GLU A 330 -20.23 -23.37 9.65
C GLU A 330 -19.02 -24.29 9.40
N ALA A 331 -17.81 -23.73 9.30
CA ALA A 331 -16.61 -24.50 9.08
C ALA A 331 -16.27 -25.40 10.29
N GLN A 332 -16.49 -24.90 11.51
CA GLN A 332 -16.28 -25.65 12.74
C GLN A 332 -17.25 -26.84 12.85
N ASP A 333 -18.50 -26.67 12.44
CA ASP A 333 -19.49 -27.74 12.37
C ASP A 333 -19.04 -28.87 11.43
N ILE A 334 -18.47 -28.53 10.26
CA ILE A 334 -17.93 -29.52 9.32
C ILE A 334 -16.71 -30.26 9.89
N VAL A 335 -15.81 -29.57 10.60
CA VAL A 335 -14.68 -30.22 11.28
C VAL A 335 -15.18 -31.23 12.34
N ASN A 336 -16.19 -30.84 13.11
CA ASN A 336 -16.78 -31.65 14.18
C ASN A 336 -17.66 -32.81 13.67
N LYS A 337 -18.10 -32.79 12.41
CA LYS A 337 -18.90 -33.84 11.79
C LYS A 337 -18.06 -35.11 11.56
N ASN A 338 -18.44 -36.21 12.20
CA ASN A 338 -17.68 -37.49 12.18
C ASN A 338 -17.62 -38.16 10.80
N ASP A 339 -18.65 -37.98 9.98
CA ASP A 339 -18.80 -38.55 8.63
C ASP A 339 -18.62 -37.50 7.52
N ALA A 340 -17.93 -36.39 7.83
CA ALA A 340 -17.63 -35.36 6.84
C ALA A 340 -16.81 -35.96 5.69
N THR A 341 -17.33 -35.80 4.48
CA THR A 341 -16.64 -36.21 3.26
C THR A 341 -15.54 -35.20 2.90
N LYS A 342 -14.54 -35.63 2.14
CA LYS A 342 -13.46 -34.76 1.65
C LYS A 342 -14.00 -33.51 0.91
N THR A 343 -15.03 -33.71 0.08
CA THR A 343 -15.67 -32.64 -0.68
C THR A 343 -16.35 -31.60 0.21
N GLU A 344 -17.02 -32.02 1.29
CA GLU A 344 -17.65 -31.09 2.25
C GLU A 344 -16.59 -30.22 2.94
N ILE A 345 -15.46 -30.82 3.34
CA ILE A 345 -14.35 -30.12 4.00
C ILE A 345 -13.69 -29.12 3.06
N GLU A 346 -13.37 -29.52 1.84
CA GLU A 346 -12.77 -28.64 0.83
C GLU A 346 -13.73 -27.47 0.48
N GLY A 347 -15.03 -27.75 0.37
CA GLY A 347 -16.05 -26.73 0.17
C GLY A 347 -16.13 -25.71 1.31
N ALA A 348 -16.07 -26.18 2.56
CA ALA A 348 -16.04 -25.30 3.74
C ALA A 348 -14.76 -24.45 3.76
N ASN A 349 -13.61 -25.02 3.42
CA ASN A 349 -12.35 -24.28 3.33
C ASN A 349 -12.40 -23.19 2.25
N THR A 350 -12.94 -23.48 1.06
CA THR A 350 -13.11 -22.46 0.01
C THR A 350 -14.03 -21.32 0.45
N LYS A 351 -15.17 -21.63 1.10
CA LYS A 351 -16.07 -20.61 1.65
C LYS A 351 -15.36 -19.73 2.70
N LEU A 352 -14.63 -20.34 3.62
CA LEU A 352 -13.92 -19.62 4.68
C LEU A 352 -12.80 -18.74 4.12
N VAL A 353 -12.02 -19.23 3.15
CA VAL A 353 -11.00 -18.43 2.45
C VAL A 353 -11.62 -17.19 1.80
N LYS A 354 -12.77 -17.34 1.13
CA LYS A 354 -13.48 -16.20 0.55
C LYS A 354 -13.97 -15.22 1.61
N ALA A 355 -14.57 -15.71 2.69
CA ALA A 355 -15.04 -14.86 3.80
C ALA A 355 -13.91 -14.08 4.46
N ILE A 356 -12.72 -14.69 4.61
CA ILE A 356 -11.51 -13.99 5.09
C ILE A 356 -11.11 -12.85 4.14
N GLN A 357 -11.18 -13.07 2.83
CA GLN A 357 -10.86 -12.01 1.86
C GLN A 357 -11.90 -10.90 1.89
N ASP A 358 -13.19 -11.24 1.84
CA ASP A 358 -14.29 -10.27 1.92
C ASP A 358 -14.20 -9.41 3.20
N PHE A 359 -13.78 -10.01 4.31
CA PHE A 359 -13.50 -9.30 5.57
C PHE A 359 -12.35 -8.28 5.45
N LYS A 360 -11.23 -8.68 4.82
CA LYS A 360 -10.07 -7.79 4.63
C LYS A 360 -10.41 -6.61 3.71
N ASP A 361 -11.14 -6.88 2.63
CA ASP A 361 -11.58 -5.86 1.68
C ASP A 361 -12.53 -4.85 2.37
N ALA A 362 -13.42 -5.34 3.23
CA ALA A 362 -14.29 -4.48 4.03
C ALA A 362 -13.51 -3.60 5.02
N GLN A 363 -12.48 -4.15 5.68
CA GLN A 363 -11.61 -3.35 6.57
C GLN A 363 -10.85 -2.26 5.81
N GLU A 364 -10.30 -2.59 4.64
CA GLU A 364 -9.59 -1.63 3.80
C GLU A 364 -10.53 -0.49 3.37
N LYS A 365 -11.74 -0.83 2.95
CA LYS A 365 -12.77 0.16 2.60
C LYS A 365 -13.07 1.12 3.77
N VAL A 366 -13.27 0.60 4.98
CA VAL A 366 -13.51 1.45 6.17
C VAL A 366 -12.32 2.37 6.45
N ALA A 367 -11.08 1.90 6.25
CA ALA A 367 -9.89 2.72 6.43
C ALA A 367 -9.80 3.85 5.39
N ILE A 368 -10.16 3.56 4.13
CA ILE A 368 -10.25 4.55 3.05
C ILE A 368 -11.33 5.59 3.36
N ASP A 369 -12.51 5.17 3.79
CA ASP A 369 -13.62 6.07 4.14
C ASP A 369 -13.20 7.06 5.26
N LYS A 370 -12.55 6.56 6.31
CA LYS A 370 -12.00 7.42 7.38
C LYS A 370 -10.93 8.40 6.88
N ALA A 371 -10.05 7.97 5.97
CA ALA A 371 -9.05 8.85 5.38
C ALA A 371 -9.71 9.98 4.55
N LYS A 372 -10.79 9.66 3.82
CA LYS A 372 -11.58 10.67 3.10
C LYS A 372 -12.27 11.65 4.04
N GLU A 373 -12.79 11.20 5.19
CA GLU A 373 -13.36 12.11 6.21
C GLU A 373 -12.32 13.12 6.73
N VAL A 374 -11.08 12.66 6.97
CA VAL A 374 -9.97 13.53 7.38
C VAL A 374 -9.64 14.55 6.30
N LEU A 375 -9.52 14.11 5.04
CA LEU A 375 -9.25 15.00 3.91
C LEU A 375 -10.38 16.02 3.71
N THR A 376 -11.64 15.58 3.83
CA THR A 376 -12.82 16.46 3.75
C THR A 376 -12.78 17.54 4.84
N SER A 377 -12.42 17.17 6.08
CA SER A 377 -12.28 18.15 7.16
C SER A 377 -11.17 19.18 6.89
N LYS A 378 -10.09 18.80 6.19
CA LYS A 378 -9.03 19.71 5.77
C LYS A 378 -9.40 20.58 4.58
N ILE A 379 -10.20 20.06 3.66
CA ILE A 379 -10.84 20.83 2.60
C ILE A 379 -11.69 21.94 3.20
N ASP A 380 -12.53 21.62 4.19
CA ASP A 380 -13.38 22.61 4.86
C ASP A 380 -12.56 23.68 5.59
N GLU A 381 -11.46 23.29 6.27
CA GLU A 381 -10.52 24.24 6.88
C GLU A 381 -9.93 25.19 5.82
N ALA A 382 -9.46 24.65 4.69
CA ALA A 382 -8.86 25.44 3.62
C ALA A 382 -9.86 26.40 2.97
N GLN A 383 -11.08 25.93 2.70
CA GLN A 383 -12.17 26.77 2.18
C GLN A 383 -12.50 27.92 3.14
N GLY A 384 -12.48 27.67 4.45
CA GLY A 384 -12.71 28.70 5.47
C GLY A 384 -11.66 29.82 5.50
N LEU A 385 -10.47 29.62 4.93
CA LEU A 385 -9.43 30.64 4.84
C LEU A 385 -9.64 31.61 3.67
N ILE A 386 -10.35 31.17 2.63
CA ILE A 386 -10.66 31.98 1.44
C ILE A 386 -11.92 32.80 1.73
N ILE A 387 -11.71 34.08 2.03
CA ILE A 387 -12.76 35.03 2.40
C ILE A 387 -12.87 36.15 1.37
N ALA A 388 -13.94 36.96 1.45
CA ALA A 388 -14.18 38.03 0.50
C ALA A 388 -13.02 39.04 0.36
N GLU A 389 -12.24 39.24 1.41
CA GLU A 389 -11.11 40.18 1.45
C GLU A 389 -9.86 39.68 0.71
N ASN A 390 -9.68 38.36 0.59
CA ASN A 390 -8.48 37.76 0.01
C ASN A 390 -8.75 36.86 -1.20
N LYS A 391 -10.02 36.57 -1.54
CA LYS A 391 -10.41 35.63 -2.61
C LYS A 391 -9.78 35.91 -3.99
N ASP A 392 -9.48 37.17 -4.29
CA ASP A 392 -9.01 37.57 -5.62
C ASP A 392 -7.47 37.57 -5.72
N THR A 393 -6.77 37.23 -4.63
CA THR A 393 -5.31 37.17 -4.58
C THR A 393 -4.77 35.90 -5.24
N ASP A 394 -3.52 35.95 -5.69
CA ASP A 394 -2.88 34.81 -6.35
C ASP A 394 -2.68 33.63 -5.39
N TYR A 395 -2.40 33.90 -4.11
CA TYR A 395 -2.27 32.85 -3.09
C TYR A 395 -3.61 32.19 -2.73
N ALA A 396 -4.73 32.93 -2.76
CA ALA A 396 -6.06 32.34 -2.59
C ALA A 396 -6.45 31.45 -3.78
N LYS A 397 -6.16 31.89 -5.01
CA LYS A 397 -6.38 31.07 -6.22
C LYS A 397 -5.53 29.79 -6.21
N ALA A 398 -4.27 29.89 -5.75
CA ALA A 398 -3.40 28.72 -5.61
C ALA A 398 -3.94 27.72 -4.58
N LEU A 399 -4.42 28.19 -3.42
CA LEU A 399 -5.08 27.34 -2.43
C LEU A 399 -6.36 26.70 -2.99
N GLN A 400 -7.19 27.46 -3.72
CA GLN A 400 -8.41 26.94 -4.33
C GLN A 400 -8.13 25.81 -5.33
N ALA A 401 -7.09 25.93 -6.16
CA ALA A 401 -6.72 24.87 -7.09
C ALA A 401 -6.39 23.54 -6.38
N VAL A 402 -5.71 23.61 -5.24
CA VAL A 402 -5.37 22.41 -4.44
C VAL A 402 -6.59 21.88 -3.70
N ILE A 403 -7.51 22.74 -3.25
CA ILE A 403 -8.82 22.34 -2.72
C ILE A 403 -9.59 21.53 -3.77
N ASP A 404 -9.66 22.03 -5.01
CA ASP A 404 -10.37 21.37 -6.10
C ASP A 404 -9.77 19.98 -6.41
N GLU A 405 -8.44 19.88 -6.50
CA GLU A 405 -7.73 18.59 -6.64
C GLU A 405 -8.05 17.62 -5.49
N ALA A 406 -8.07 18.11 -4.25
CA ALA A 406 -8.41 17.28 -3.09
C ALA A 406 -9.88 16.81 -3.12
N GLN A 407 -10.79 17.69 -3.56
CA GLN A 407 -12.22 17.38 -3.72
C GLN A 407 -12.43 16.26 -4.75
N ASP A 408 -11.69 16.31 -5.86
CA ASP A 408 -11.73 15.28 -6.91
C ASP A 408 -11.31 13.91 -6.35
N ILE A 409 -10.28 13.86 -5.51
CA ILE A 409 -9.84 12.62 -4.84
C ILE A 409 -10.89 12.09 -3.86
N VAL A 410 -11.54 12.96 -3.07
CA VAL A 410 -12.63 12.55 -2.17
C VAL A 410 -13.79 11.94 -2.97
N ASN A 411 -14.15 12.56 -4.11
CA ASN A 411 -15.25 12.13 -4.98
C ASN A 411 -14.92 10.89 -5.83
N LYS A 412 -13.64 10.54 -5.99
CA LYS A 412 -13.20 9.36 -6.75
C LYS A 412 -13.57 8.07 -6.01
N ASN A 413 -14.45 7.26 -6.59
CA ASN A 413 -14.98 6.04 -5.97
C ASN A 413 -13.91 4.97 -5.67
N ASP A 414 -12.86 4.91 -6.48
CA ASP A 414 -11.75 3.97 -6.41
C ASP A 414 -10.45 4.64 -5.93
N ALA A 415 -10.56 5.75 -5.19
CA ALA A 415 -9.39 6.39 -4.59
C ALA A 415 -8.66 5.42 -3.66
N THR A 416 -7.37 5.24 -3.91
CA THR A 416 -6.50 4.44 -3.04
C THR A 416 -6.14 5.22 -1.78
N LYS A 417 -5.76 4.52 -0.71
CA LYS A 417 -5.29 5.15 0.53
C LYS A 417 -4.13 6.14 0.29
N THR A 418 -3.18 5.77 -0.56
CA THR A 418 -2.03 6.63 -0.90
C THR A 418 -2.45 7.91 -1.64
N GLU A 419 -3.39 7.82 -2.59
CA GLU A 419 -3.89 9.02 -3.29
C GLU A 419 -4.54 10.02 -2.32
N ILE A 420 -5.28 9.52 -1.32
CA ILE A 420 -5.92 10.35 -0.29
C ILE A 420 -4.88 10.99 0.64
N GLU A 421 -3.90 10.22 1.09
CA GLU A 421 -2.82 10.72 1.95
C GLU A 421 -1.97 11.78 1.22
N ASP A 422 -1.62 11.55 -0.04
CA ASP A 422 -0.88 12.51 -0.87
C ASP A 422 -1.67 13.82 -1.08
N ALA A 423 -2.98 13.71 -1.37
CA ALA A 423 -3.85 14.89 -1.48
C ALA A 423 -3.91 15.68 -0.17
N ASN A 424 -4.01 14.99 0.97
CA ASN A 424 -3.99 15.63 2.28
C ASN A 424 -2.65 16.34 2.56
N THR A 425 -1.51 15.72 2.24
CA THR A 425 -0.19 16.35 2.38
C THR A 425 -0.06 17.59 1.50
N LYS A 426 -0.49 17.53 0.24
CA LYS A 426 -0.50 18.69 -0.66
C LYS A 426 -1.36 19.82 -0.11
N LEU A 427 -2.58 19.51 0.34
CA LEU A 427 -3.51 20.50 0.88
C LEU A 427 -2.97 21.17 2.16
N VAL A 428 -2.41 20.38 3.09
CA VAL A 428 -1.77 20.91 4.30
C VAL A 428 -0.64 21.90 3.96
N LYS A 429 0.18 21.56 2.96
CA LYS A 429 1.24 22.47 2.49
C LYS A 429 0.66 23.75 1.89
N ALA A 430 -0.35 23.64 1.03
CA ALA A 430 -1.00 24.80 0.42
C ALA A 430 -1.65 25.73 1.47
N ILE A 431 -2.25 25.18 2.52
CA ILE A 431 -2.78 25.95 3.65
C ILE A 431 -1.66 26.74 4.35
N GLN A 432 -0.48 26.14 4.55
CA GLN A 432 0.65 26.82 5.17
C GLN A 432 1.20 27.93 4.27
N ASP A 433 1.43 27.63 2.98
CA ASP A 433 1.91 28.60 2.00
C ASP A 433 0.95 29.81 1.89
N PHE A 434 -0.37 29.58 2.00
CA PHE A 434 -1.38 30.63 2.06
C PHE A 434 -1.23 31.52 3.30
N LYS A 435 -1.03 30.94 4.50
CA LYS A 435 -0.85 31.69 5.75
C LYS A 435 0.41 32.54 5.72
N ASP A 436 1.51 31.98 5.23
CA ASP A 436 2.80 32.68 5.11
C ASP A 436 2.68 33.88 4.14
N ALA A 437 1.99 33.69 3.00
CA ALA A 437 1.72 34.78 2.07
C ALA A 437 0.87 35.90 2.70
N GLN A 438 -0.13 35.53 3.50
CA GLN A 438 -1.00 36.49 4.18
C GLN A 438 -0.24 37.31 5.23
N GLU A 439 0.64 36.66 6.00
CA GLU A 439 1.52 37.32 6.97
C GLU A 439 2.47 38.30 6.28
N LYS A 440 3.07 37.88 5.15
CA LYS A 440 3.94 38.76 4.36
C LYS A 440 3.22 40.02 3.89
N VAL A 441 2.00 39.92 3.38
CA VAL A 441 1.20 41.09 2.97
C VAL A 441 0.92 42.03 4.15
N ALA A 442 0.68 41.49 5.35
CA ALA A 442 0.48 42.31 6.55
C ALA A 442 1.76 43.04 6.97
N ILE A 443 2.93 42.40 6.82
CA ILE A 443 4.24 43.02 7.07
C ILE A 443 4.50 44.14 6.04
N ASP A 444 4.26 43.88 4.76
CA ASP A 444 4.48 44.86 3.69
C ASP A 444 3.66 46.14 3.92
N LYS A 445 2.37 46.00 4.29
CA LYS A 445 1.53 47.14 4.68
C LYS A 445 2.05 47.90 5.91
N ALA A 446 2.55 47.20 6.92
CA ALA A 446 3.13 47.84 8.10
C ALA A 446 4.41 48.62 7.75
N LYS A 447 5.19 48.14 6.77
CA LYS A 447 6.38 48.81 6.26
C LYS A 447 6.07 50.03 5.39
N GLU A 448 4.96 50.02 4.65
CA GLU A 448 4.48 51.23 3.95
C GLU A 448 4.22 52.37 4.95
N VAL A 449 3.58 52.06 6.09
CA VAL A 449 3.36 53.02 7.18
C VAL A 449 4.70 53.49 7.78
N LEU A 450 5.65 52.58 7.99
CA LEU A 450 6.98 52.90 8.51
C LEU A 450 7.74 53.84 7.58
N THR A 451 7.66 53.61 6.28
CA THR A 451 8.28 54.46 5.26
C THR A 451 7.75 55.90 5.35
N SER A 452 6.44 56.07 5.45
CA SER A 452 5.83 57.41 5.61
C SER A 452 6.28 58.13 6.89
N LYS A 453 6.46 57.39 8.00
CA LYS A 453 6.95 57.97 9.27
C LYS A 453 8.44 58.31 9.23
N ILE A 454 9.24 57.52 8.52
CA ILE A 454 10.66 57.82 8.26
C ILE A 454 10.75 59.14 7.49
N ASP A 455 9.96 59.30 6.43
CA ASP A 455 9.93 60.54 5.63
C ASP A 455 9.50 61.75 6.49
N GLU A 456 8.46 61.59 7.32
CA GLU A 456 8.00 62.64 8.24
C GLU A 456 9.09 63.06 9.24
N ALA A 457 9.79 62.09 9.84
CA ALA A 457 10.90 62.36 10.75
C ALA A 457 12.05 63.09 10.03
N GLN A 458 12.37 62.72 8.79
CA GLN A 458 13.39 63.37 7.98
C GLN A 458 13.05 64.83 7.69
N ASP A 459 11.82 65.09 7.25
CA ASP A 459 11.30 66.43 6.99
C ASP A 459 11.37 67.32 8.23
N LEU A 460 11.01 66.78 9.40
CA LEU A 460 11.09 67.49 10.68
C LEU A 460 12.52 67.86 11.04
N ILE A 461 13.48 66.95 10.82
CA ILE A 461 14.91 67.22 11.06
C ILE A 461 15.40 68.39 10.19
N ASP A 462 14.99 68.44 8.92
CA ASP A 462 15.42 69.48 7.99
C ASP A 462 14.84 70.86 8.33
N ILE A 463 13.55 70.93 8.68
CA ILE A 463 12.87 72.19 9.06
C ILE A 463 13.41 72.74 10.39
N THR A 464 13.88 71.87 11.29
CA THR A 464 14.35 72.25 12.64
C THR A 464 15.87 72.30 12.78
N LYS A 465 16.62 72.23 11.67
CA LYS A 465 18.09 72.09 11.65
C LYS A 465 18.88 73.15 12.44
N ASN A 466 18.30 74.33 12.66
CA ASN A 466 18.90 75.43 13.42
C ASN A 466 18.39 75.53 14.89
N SER A 467 17.69 74.52 15.39
CA SER A 467 17.12 74.49 16.74
C SER A 467 18.12 73.99 17.79
N SER A 468 18.16 74.62 18.96
CA SER A 468 19.04 74.22 20.09
C SER A 468 18.53 73.04 20.95
N ILE A 469 17.68 72.15 20.42
CA ILE A 469 17.16 70.96 21.15
C ILE A 469 17.98 69.71 20.76
N GLU A 470 19.29 69.76 21.01
CA GLU A 470 20.25 68.76 20.51
C GLU A 470 19.99 67.33 21.03
N GLN A 471 19.54 67.19 22.28
CA GLN A 471 19.34 65.87 22.89
C GLN A 471 18.17 65.12 22.24
N LEU A 472 17.01 65.77 22.05
CA LEU A 472 15.87 65.15 21.36
C LEU A 472 16.18 64.90 19.89
N LEU A 473 16.94 65.78 19.24
CA LEU A 473 17.41 65.56 17.87
C LEU A 473 18.29 64.30 17.76
N LYS A 474 19.19 64.09 18.73
CA LYS A 474 20.00 62.87 18.81
C LYS A 474 19.14 61.61 19.03
N GLN A 475 18.12 61.70 19.88
CA GLN A 475 17.20 60.59 20.14
C GLN A 475 16.35 60.25 18.91
N LEU A 476 15.79 61.26 18.21
CA LEU A 476 15.04 61.07 16.98
C LEU A 476 15.92 60.43 15.89
N LYS A 477 17.14 60.93 15.67
CA LYS A 477 18.10 60.32 14.73
C LYS A 477 18.45 58.87 15.09
N GLY A 478 18.55 58.55 16.38
CA GLY A 478 18.78 57.18 16.84
C GLY A 478 17.64 56.24 16.43
N ILE A 479 16.40 56.61 16.76
CA ILE A 479 15.21 55.81 16.43
C ILE A 479 14.98 55.75 14.91
N LEU A 480 15.26 56.84 14.19
CA LEU A 480 15.21 56.89 12.73
C LEU A 480 16.17 55.87 12.10
N ASN A 481 17.42 55.80 12.55
CA ASN A 481 18.37 54.79 12.06
C ASN A 481 17.89 53.35 12.35
N GLU A 482 17.29 53.12 13.52
CA GLU A 482 16.67 51.82 13.84
C GLU A 482 15.50 51.52 12.89
N ALA A 483 14.65 52.50 12.60
CA ALA A 483 13.53 52.41 11.67
C ALA A 483 13.98 52.08 10.24
N GLU A 484 14.98 52.79 9.73
CA GLU A 484 15.58 52.52 8.42
C GLU A 484 16.15 51.10 8.34
N GLY A 485 16.84 50.66 9.41
CA GLY A 485 17.38 49.30 9.50
C GLY A 485 16.29 48.21 9.45
N ILE A 486 15.20 48.38 10.21
CA ILE A 486 14.07 47.44 10.21
C ILE A 486 13.32 47.48 8.87
N ASN A 487 13.15 48.66 8.27
CA ASN A 487 12.47 48.81 6.98
C ASN A 487 13.22 48.04 5.87
N ALA A 488 14.55 48.15 5.85
CA ALA A 488 15.42 47.48 4.90
C ALA A 488 15.57 45.95 5.13
N ASN A 489 15.33 45.46 6.35
CA ASN A 489 15.45 44.04 6.67
C ASN A 489 14.28 43.24 6.06
N GLN A 490 14.56 42.39 5.06
CA GLN A 490 13.53 41.55 4.42
C GLN A 490 12.89 40.54 5.36
N ASP A 491 13.61 40.14 6.42
CA ASP A 491 13.17 39.15 7.40
C ASP A 491 12.55 39.78 8.65
N ALA A 492 12.29 41.10 8.63
CA ALA A 492 11.66 41.79 9.75
C ALA A 492 10.26 41.20 10.00
N THR A 493 10.02 40.80 11.24
CA THR A 493 8.72 40.32 11.68
C THR A 493 7.72 41.47 11.82
N LYS A 494 6.42 41.15 11.73
CA LYS A 494 5.36 42.15 11.92
C LYS A 494 5.50 42.90 13.26
N SER A 495 5.85 42.17 14.32
CA SER A 495 6.04 42.73 15.66
C SER A 495 7.18 43.75 15.72
N GLU A 496 8.31 43.48 15.04
CA GLU A 496 9.43 44.42 14.96
C GLU A 496 9.04 45.69 14.22
N VAL A 497 8.34 45.57 13.08
CA VAL A 497 7.86 46.72 12.29
C VAL A 497 6.85 47.54 13.07
N ASP A 498 5.85 46.91 13.71
CA ASP A 498 4.85 47.60 14.54
C ASP A 498 5.49 48.32 15.73
N THR A 499 6.46 47.67 16.38
CA THR A 499 7.17 48.25 17.54
C THR A 499 7.95 49.50 17.15
N ILE A 500 8.69 49.47 16.04
CA ILE A 500 9.47 50.64 15.62
C ILE A 500 8.58 51.75 15.06
N ASN A 501 7.47 51.40 14.39
CA ASN A 501 6.43 52.35 13.99
C ASN A 501 5.91 53.15 15.19
N GLN A 502 5.58 52.49 16.29
CA GLN A 502 5.11 53.15 17.50
C GLN A 502 6.19 54.02 18.13
N LYS A 503 7.41 53.49 18.31
CA LYS A 503 8.53 54.25 18.88
C LYS A 503 8.85 55.52 18.09
N LEU A 504 8.85 55.42 16.75
CA LEU A 504 9.11 56.55 15.88
C LEU A 504 7.97 57.57 15.95
N ALA A 505 6.72 57.12 15.95
CA ALA A 505 5.55 57.99 16.12
C ALA A 505 5.61 58.78 17.45
N ASP A 506 5.86 58.09 18.57
CA ASP A 506 5.96 58.71 19.89
C ASP A 506 7.11 59.73 19.96
N MET A 507 8.22 59.46 19.27
CA MET A 507 9.37 60.37 19.24
C MET A 507 9.10 61.58 18.36
N ILE A 508 8.45 61.39 17.20
CA ILE A 508 8.00 62.49 16.33
C ILE A 508 7.09 63.44 17.11
N GLU A 509 6.09 62.92 17.81
CA GLU A 509 5.15 63.72 18.60
C GLU A 509 5.87 64.54 19.68
N LYS A 510 6.74 63.88 20.47
CA LYS A 510 7.57 64.56 21.49
C LYS A 510 8.50 65.61 20.89
N PHE A 511 9.05 65.34 19.70
CA PHE A 511 9.95 66.25 19.01
C PHE A 511 9.22 67.51 18.53
N ILE A 512 8.03 67.35 17.96
CA ILE A 512 7.15 68.45 17.54
C ILE A 512 6.78 69.32 18.75
N ASP A 513 6.28 68.71 19.84
CA ASP A 513 5.85 69.44 21.04
C ASP A 513 6.98 70.29 21.64
N ALA A 514 8.18 69.71 21.78
CA ALA A 514 9.34 70.42 22.31
C ALA A 514 9.77 71.60 21.42
N HIS A 515 9.81 71.41 20.09
CA HIS A 515 10.16 72.48 19.15
C HIS A 515 9.11 73.57 19.11
N LEU A 516 7.84 73.18 19.19
CA LEU A 516 6.73 74.11 19.19
C LEU A 516 6.70 74.96 20.47
N GLY A 517 6.93 74.34 21.64
CA GLY A 517 7.07 75.07 22.90
C GLY A 517 8.16 76.13 22.84
N LYS A 518 9.32 75.79 22.26
CA LYS A 518 10.41 76.77 22.05
C LYS A 518 10.07 77.85 21.04
N ALA A 519 9.45 77.49 19.92
CA ALA A 519 9.03 78.45 18.89
C ALA A 519 8.00 79.45 19.44
N ARG A 520 7.05 78.98 20.28
CA ARG A 520 6.09 79.83 20.99
C ARG A 520 6.76 80.78 22.00
N LEU A 521 7.74 80.29 22.76
CA LEU A 521 8.50 81.16 23.68
C LEU A 521 9.23 82.28 22.94
N ASN A 522 9.92 81.95 21.84
CA ASN A 522 10.59 82.94 21.00
C ASN A 522 9.60 83.95 20.43
N LEU A 523 8.44 83.48 19.99
CA LEU A 523 7.40 84.35 19.44
C LEU A 523 6.88 85.32 20.49
N GLY A 524 6.63 84.85 21.72
CA GLY A 524 6.23 85.70 22.84
C GLY A 524 7.28 86.75 23.21
N ASP A 525 8.58 86.41 23.16
CA ASP A 525 9.66 87.35 23.43
C ASP A 525 9.86 88.38 22.31
N LEU A 526 9.66 87.98 21.05
CA LEU A 526 9.63 88.90 19.91
C LEU A 526 8.45 89.87 20.01
N ILE A 527 7.25 89.39 20.37
CA ILE A 527 6.08 90.24 20.60
C ILE A 527 6.37 91.29 21.70
N LYS A 528 6.90 90.87 22.85
CA LYS A 528 7.31 91.80 23.92
C LYS A 528 8.33 92.83 23.41
N SER A 529 9.32 92.38 22.63
CA SER A 529 10.34 93.25 22.05
C SER A 529 9.73 94.27 21.08
N ALA A 530 8.81 93.84 20.24
CA ALA A 530 8.09 94.71 19.30
C ALA A 530 7.27 95.78 20.04
N TYR A 531 6.48 95.40 21.05
CA TYR A 531 5.74 96.35 21.88
C TYR A 531 6.66 97.32 22.64
N SER A 532 7.81 96.84 23.15
CA SER A 532 8.80 97.71 23.79
C SER A 532 9.39 98.72 22.81
N LEU A 533 9.58 98.37 21.53
CA LEU A 533 10.07 99.28 20.50
C LEU A 533 9.02 100.33 20.12
N ILE A 534 7.76 99.92 19.94
CA ILE A 534 6.64 100.83 19.66
C ILE A 534 6.50 101.86 20.79
N SER A 535 6.52 101.41 22.05
CA SER A 535 6.36 102.29 23.21
C SER A 535 7.57 103.20 23.49
N ALA A 536 8.79 102.77 23.13
CA ALA A 536 10.01 103.56 23.32
C ALA A 536 10.18 104.69 22.29
N THR A 537 9.40 104.71 21.21
CA THR A 537 9.56 105.71 20.15
C THR A 537 8.54 106.83 20.19
N LYS A 538 9.03 108.05 20.42
CA LYS A 538 8.22 109.28 20.46
C LYS A 538 7.89 109.87 19.09
N ASP A 539 8.67 109.53 18.06
CA ASP A 539 8.58 110.10 16.70
C ASP A 539 8.34 109.02 15.63
N ALA A 540 7.83 107.84 16.02
CA ALA A 540 7.49 106.79 15.05
C ALA A 540 6.31 107.21 14.16
N THR A 541 6.43 106.92 12.87
CA THR A 541 5.41 107.24 11.88
C THR A 541 4.26 106.24 11.90
N GLU A 542 3.01 106.72 11.82
CA GLU A 542 1.78 105.91 11.92
C GLU A 542 1.77 104.68 10.98
N GLY A 543 2.36 104.79 9.79
CA GLY A 543 2.45 103.69 8.82
C GLY A 543 3.39 102.54 9.22
N SER A 544 4.55 102.83 9.83
CA SER A 544 5.52 101.79 10.22
C SER A 544 5.08 101.06 11.49
N VAL A 545 4.38 101.74 12.40
CA VAL A 545 3.76 101.13 13.58
C VAL A 545 2.67 100.15 13.16
N LYS A 546 1.78 100.54 12.24
CA LYS A 546 0.68 99.69 11.77
C LYS A 546 1.15 98.38 11.15
N VAL A 547 2.20 98.41 10.33
CA VAL A 547 2.77 97.19 9.71
C VAL A 547 3.32 96.24 10.77
N LEU A 548 3.96 96.76 11.82
CA LEU A 548 4.46 95.94 12.92
C LEU A 548 3.32 95.37 13.78
N GLU A 549 2.29 96.17 14.07
CA GLU A 549 1.08 95.76 14.80
C GLU A 549 0.33 94.62 14.08
N GLU A 550 0.14 94.70 12.76
CA GLU A 550 -0.51 93.63 11.99
C GLU A 550 0.21 92.28 12.09
N VAL A 551 1.54 92.29 12.16
CA VAL A 551 2.34 91.05 12.32
C VAL A 551 2.32 90.57 13.78
N ILE A 552 2.24 91.48 14.75
CA ILE A 552 2.05 91.14 16.17
C ILE A 552 0.69 90.44 16.37
N ASP A 553 -0.39 90.96 15.77
CA ASP A 553 -1.72 90.36 15.89
C ASP A 553 -1.74 88.92 15.38
N GLN A 554 -1.14 88.68 14.20
CA GLN A 554 -1.00 87.33 13.64
C GLN A 554 -0.15 86.41 14.54
N ALA A 555 0.90 86.95 15.16
CA ALA A 555 1.74 86.22 16.10
C ALA A 555 0.97 85.87 17.39
N GLN A 556 0.12 86.77 17.87
CA GLN A 556 -0.69 86.57 19.06
C GLN A 556 -1.79 85.52 18.81
N GLU A 557 -2.42 85.55 17.64
CA GLU A 557 -3.40 84.53 17.22
C GLU A 557 -2.78 83.12 17.24
N ILE A 558 -1.53 82.98 16.80
CA ILE A 558 -0.79 81.71 16.85
C ILE A 558 -0.43 81.28 18.29
N LEU A 559 -0.23 82.22 19.22
CA LEU A 559 0.03 81.89 20.62
C LEU A 559 -1.22 81.46 21.38
N ASP A 560 -2.37 82.02 21.03
CA ASP A 560 -3.64 81.77 21.71
C ASP A 560 -4.20 80.36 21.37
N GLN A 561 -3.75 79.75 20.28
CA GLN A 561 -4.13 78.38 19.90
C GLN A 561 -3.18 77.33 20.48
N VAL A 562 -3.75 76.26 21.04
CA VAL A 562 -3.03 75.15 21.72
C VAL A 562 -3.00 73.88 20.85
N GLU A 563 -2.72 74.01 19.56
CA GLU A 563 -2.57 72.85 18.66
C GLU A 563 -1.12 72.33 18.72
N VAL A 564 -0.94 71.00 18.61
CA VAL A 564 0.37 70.33 18.50
C VAL A 564 0.36 69.48 17.24
N SER A 565 0.90 70.02 16.15
CA SER A 565 1.01 69.36 14.86
C SER A 565 2.23 69.87 14.08
N ARG A 566 2.67 69.12 13.08
CA ARG A 566 3.76 69.53 12.17
C ARG A 566 3.43 70.85 11.48
N ASP A 567 2.21 70.99 10.97
CA ASP A 567 1.76 72.20 10.27
C ASP A 567 1.77 73.41 11.21
N TRP A 568 1.34 73.21 12.45
CA TRP A 568 1.36 74.26 13.46
C TRP A 568 2.78 74.70 13.83
N LEU A 569 3.72 73.74 13.93
CA LEU A 569 5.15 74.04 14.12
C LEU A 569 5.71 74.88 12.97
N ILE A 570 5.44 74.50 11.72
CA ILE A 570 5.89 75.25 10.53
C ILE A 570 5.32 76.66 10.54
N ASN A 571 4.01 76.81 10.81
CA ASN A 571 3.36 78.11 10.87
C ASN A 571 3.99 79.01 11.96
N THR A 572 4.24 78.45 13.14
CA THR A 572 4.88 79.16 14.26
C THR A 572 6.32 79.59 13.93
N ILE A 573 7.09 78.76 13.23
CA ILE A 573 8.45 79.12 12.78
C ILE A 573 8.37 80.25 11.74
N ASN A 574 7.44 80.19 10.80
CA ASN A 574 7.28 81.20 9.75
C ASN A 574 6.88 82.57 10.34
N ILE A 575 5.95 82.60 11.30
CA ILE A 575 5.56 83.87 11.93
C ILE A 575 6.68 84.44 12.79
N ASN A 576 7.49 83.60 13.46
CA ASN A 576 8.71 84.04 14.15
C ASN A 576 9.65 84.78 13.21
N ALA A 577 9.91 84.22 12.03
CA ALA A 577 10.78 84.84 11.02
C ALA A 577 10.20 86.17 10.51
N ARG A 578 8.89 86.20 10.22
CA ARG A 578 8.19 87.42 9.77
C ARG A 578 8.20 88.52 10.82
N LEU A 579 7.92 88.21 12.08
CA LEU A 579 7.94 89.19 13.17
C LEU A 579 9.36 89.69 13.46
N SER A 580 10.35 88.80 13.46
CA SER A 580 11.76 89.19 13.58
C SER A 580 12.15 90.17 12.48
N LYS A 581 11.74 89.91 11.24
CA LYS A 581 12.02 90.79 10.12
C LYS A 581 11.29 92.13 10.23
N ALA A 582 10.01 92.12 10.61
CA ALA A 582 9.24 93.34 10.83
C ALA A 582 9.86 94.22 11.94
N ILE A 583 10.37 93.61 13.02
CA ILE A 583 11.11 94.31 14.09
C ILE A 583 12.39 94.95 13.54
N GLU A 584 13.16 94.24 12.71
CA GLU A 584 14.38 94.76 12.09
C GLU A 584 14.06 95.94 11.14
N ASP A 585 13.09 95.77 10.26
CA ASP A 585 12.65 96.81 9.32
C ASP A 585 12.11 98.05 10.05
N PHE A 586 11.45 97.85 11.20
CA PHE A 586 10.98 98.93 12.07
C PHE A 586 12.16 99.68 12.75
N LYS A 587 13.25 98.98 13.10
CA LYS A 587 14.46 99.63 13.63
C LYS A 587 15.17 100.45 12.54
N ASP A 588 15.28 99.93 11.33
CA ASP A 588 15.91 100.63 10.20
C ASP A 588 15.12 101.88 9.78
N ALA A 589 13.79 101.85 9.94
CA ALA A 589 12.90 103.01 9.76
C ALA A 589 13.23 104.17 10.72
N GLN A 590 13.80 103.86 11.88
CA GLN A 590 14.02 104.76 13.00
C GLN A 590 15.40 105.43 13.02
N ASP A 591 16.11 105.49 11.89
CA ASP A 591 17.26 106.41 11.72
C ASP A 591 16.92 107.68 10.90
N PRO A 592 15.98 108.54 11.35
CA PRO A 592 15.82 109.89 10.79
C PRO A 592 16.95 110.83 11.25
N THR A 593 17.86 110.40 12.12
CA THR A 593 18.99 111.20 12.59
C THR A 593 20.02 111.47 11.50
N GLU A 594 20.37 110.48 10.67
CA GLU A 594 21.29 110.73 9.55
C GLU A 594 20.62 111.49 8.40
N LEU A 595 19.39 111.16 8.01
CA LEU A 595 18.68 111.91 6.97
C LEU A 595 18.37 113.35 7.43
N GLY A 596 18.01 113.53 8.70
CA GLY A 596 17.83 114.84 9.32
C GLY A 596 19.12 115.66 9.39
N LYS A 597 20.26 115.03 9.71
CA LYS A 597 21.60 115.67 9.63
C LYS A 597 21.93 116.10 8.21
N LEU A 598 21.73 115.24 7.21
CA LEU A 598 21.95 115.57 5.80
C LEU A 598 21.04 116.72 5.33
N ILE A 599 19.76 116.72 5.73
CA ILE A 599 18.84 117.84 5.47
C ILE A 599 19.35 119.12 6.12
N SER A 600 19.84 119.05 7.37
CA SER A 600 20.42 120.22 8.05
C SER A 600 21.67 120.72 7.35
N GLU A 601 22.58 119.83 6.97
CA GLU A 601 23.82 120.15 6.27
C GLU A 601 23.56 120.79 4.90
N ALA A 602 22.59 120.26 4.15
CA ALA A 602 22.15 120.83 2.89
C ALA A 602 21.48 122.21 3.08
N ASN A 603 20.71 122.42 4.15
CA ASN A 603 20.13 123.73 4.46
C ASN A 603 21.18 124.76 4.88
N ASP A 604 22.19 124.37 5.65
CA ASP A 604 23.30 125.26 6.04
C ASP A 604 24.07 125.75 4.81
N LEU A 605 24.39 124.84 3.88
CA LEU A 605 25.02 125.18 2.61
C LEU A 605 24.21 126.21 1.80
N MET A 606 22.88 126.16 1.87
CA MET A 606 22.02 127.14 1.20
C MET A 606 21.94 128.49 1.91
N ASN A 607 22.19 128.55 3.22
CA ASN A 607 21.99 129.77 4.02
C ASN A 607 23.21 130.69 4.06
N GLU A 608 24.44 130.18 3.94
CA GLU A 608 25.66 131.01 4.12
C GLU A 608 26.13 131.77 2.87
N THR A 609 25.53 131.55 1.67
CA THR A 609 26.17 131.98 0.40
C THR A 609 25.18 132.14 -0.76
N ASN A 610 25.31 133.23 -1.54
CA ASN A 610 24.54 133.45 -2.79
C ASN A 610 25.11 132.62 -3.95
N PHE A 611 24.66 131.37 -4.06
CA PHE A 611 25.07 130.42 -5.09
C PHE A 611 24.25 130.51 -6.40
N ASP A 612 24.70 129.84 -7.47
CA ASP A 612 23.96 129.82 -8.74
C ASP A 612 22.60 129.11 -8.62
N ALA A 613 21.61 129.58 -9.38
CA ALA A 613 20.23 129.13 -9.25
C ALA A 613 20.05 127.63 -9.51
N LYS A 614 20.77 127.05 -10.47
CA LYS A 614 20.54 125.66 -10.91
C LYS A 614 20.99 124.65 -9.85
N SER A 615 22.22 124.76 -9.34
CA SER A 615 22.72 123.85 -8.31
C SER A 615 21.97 124.00 -6.98
N SER A 616 21.49 125.21 -6.66
CA SER A 616 20.61 125.41 -5.52
C SER A 616 19.23 124.77 -5.71
N ASP A 617 18.69 124.75 -6.93
CA ASP A 617 17.40 124.12 -7.22
C ASP A 617 17.48 122.57 -7.17
N ASP A 618 18.57 121.99 -7.65
CA ASP A 618 18.82 120.54 -7.58
C ASP A 618 18.92 120.06 -6.11
N LEU A 619 19.69 120.78 -5.28
CA LEU A 619 19.80 120.50 -3.84
C LEU A 619 18.47 120.71 -3.09
N LYS A 620 17.70 121.76 -3.42
CA LYS A 620 16.34 121.95 -2.88
C LYS A 620 15.39 120.82 -3.27
N GLY A 621 15.49 120.34 -4.51
CA GLY A 621 14.72 119.21 -5.01
C GLY A 621 14.99 117.95 -4.18
N ALA A 622 16.26 117.63 -3.94
CA ALA A 622 16.67 116.51 -3.10
C ALA A 622 16.22 116.67 -1.64
N ILE A 623 16.33 117.86 -1.06
CA ILE A 623 15.81 118.15 0.28
C ILE A 623 14.28 117.95 0.34
N ALA A 624 13.55 118.40 -0.69
CA ALA A 624 12.09 118.25 -0.75
C ALA A 624 11.68 116.78 -0.89
N GLU A 625 12.40 115.99 -1.67
CA GLU A 625 12.20 114.55 -1.77
C GLU A 625 12.51 113.83 -0.45
N ALA A 626 13.61 114.18 0.21
CA ALA A 626 13.94 113.65 1.54
C ALA A 626 12.89 114.00 2.60
N LYS A 627 12.41 115.25 2.61
CA LYS A 627 11.29 115.67 3.48
C LYS A 627 10.00 114.90 3.15
N LYS A 628 9.70 114.69 1.86
CA LYS A 628 8.55 113.88 1.43
C LYS A 628 8.69 112.42 1.84
N ALA A 629 9.87 111.84 1.75
CA ALA A 629 10.14 110.47 2.18
C ALA A 629 9.90 110.31 3.69
N ILE A 630 10.37 111.28 4.49
CA ILE A 630 10.09 111.34 5.94
C ILE A 630 8.58 111.47 6.20
N ILE A 631 7.89 112.39 5.52
CA ILE A 631 6.44 112.60 5.71
C ILE A 631 5.64 111.35 5.31
N ARG A 632 5.99 110.73 4.17
CA ARG A 632 5.33 109.52 3.66
C ARG A 632 5.68 108.28 4.45
N SER A 633 6.72 108.34 5.29
CA SER A 633 7.04 107.26 6.23
C SER A 633 7.37 105.94 5.52
N ASP A 634 7.88 106.03 4.30
CA ASP A 634 8.19 104.88 3.46
C ASP A 634 9.69 104.60 3.59
N ASN A 635 10.04 103.49 4.25
CA ASN A 635 11.42 103.13 4.56
C ASN A 635 12.28 102.93 3.30
N THR A 636 11.67 102.43 2.22
CA THR A 636 12.38 102.26 0.93
C THR A 636 12.69 103.63 0.35
N MET A 637 11.72 104.55 0.40
CA MET A 637 11.90 105.94 -0.03
C MET A 637 12.88 106.70 0.87
N ILE A 638 12.89 106.45 2.18
CA ILE A 638 13.82 107.08 3.14
C ILE A 638 15.26 106.66 2.81
N LYS A 639 15.50 105.36 2.58
CA LYS A 639 16.83 104.87 2.17
C LYS A 639 17.29 105.48 0.85
N LEU A 640 16.44 105.48 -0.18
CA LEU A 640 16.74 106.06 -1.48
C LEU A 640 16.97 107.58 -1.41
N ALA A 641 16.17 108.29 -0.61
CA ALA A 641 16.30 109.73 -0.44
C ALA A 641 17.58 110.10 0.34
N LYS A 642 18.03 109.26 1.28
CA LYS A 642 19.29 109.43 2.00
C LYS A 642 20.50 109.37 1.07
N GLU A 643 20.58 108.34 0.23
CA GLU A 643 21.66 108.21 -0.76
C GLU A 643 21.63 109.37 -1.78
N LYS A 644 20.44 109.73 -2.27
CA LYS A 644 20.28 110.83 -3.23
C LYS A 644 20.72 112.18 -2.64
N LEU A 645 20.27 112.51 -1.43
CA LEU A 645 20.60 113.79 -0.79
C LEU A 645 22.11 113.92 -0.48
N ALA A 646 22.75 112.85 -0.01
CA ALA A 646 24.19 112.84 0.24
C ALA A 646 25.01 113.13 -1.04
N ASN A 647 24.62 112.52 -2.17
CA ASN A 647 25.27 112.74 -3.46
C ASN A 647 25.12 114.18 -3.97
N GLU A 648 23.94 114.78 -3.77
CA GLU A 648 23.69 116.16 -4.19
C GLU A 648 24.45 117.18 -3.33
N ILE A 649 24.56 116.97 -2.01
CA ILE A 649 25.40 117.80 -1.12
C ILE A 649 26.86 117.82 -1.60
N GLN A 650 27.43 116.65 -1.89
CA GLN A 650 28.82 116.56 -2.32
C GLN A 650 29.05 117.19 -3.69
N SER A 651 28.10 117.00 -4.62
CA SER A 651 28.12 117.62 -5.95
C SER A 651 28.08 119.15 -5.84
N PHE A 652 27.25 119.67 -4.94
CA PHE A 652 27.12 121.09 -4.65
C PHE A 652 28.43 121.69 -4.11
N ILE A 653 29.05 121.03 -3.12
CA ILE A 653 30.33 121.46 -2.55
C ILE A 653 31.41 121.57 -3.63
N ASN A 654 31.55 120.54 -4.48
CA ASN A 654 32.57 120.49 -5.51
C ASN A 654 32.44 121.61 -6.56
N LEU A 655 31.21 121.89 -7.01
CA LEU A 655 30.94 122.93 -8.00
C LEU A 655 31.31 124.31 -7.47
N HIS A 656 30.88 124.63 -6.24
CA HIS A 656 31.08 125.95 -5.66
C HIS A 656 32.49 126.17 -5.14
N TRP A 657 33.18 125.10 -4.73
CA TRP A 657 34.61 125.16 -4.46
C TRP A 657 35.40 125.61 -5.70
N ALA A 658 35.12 125.01 -6.87
CA ALA A 658 35.79 125.38 -8.12
C ALA A 658 35.52 126.84 -8.53
N LYS A 659 34.33 127.37 -8.21
CA LYS A 659 34.01 128.78 -8.44
C LYS A 659 34.74 129.70 -7.47
N ALA A 660 34.74 129.38 -6.17
CA ALA A 660 35.46 130.13 -5.16
C ALA A 660 36.96 130.21 -5.51
N GLU A 661 37.52 129.09 -5.96
CA GLU A 661 38.91 128.98 -6.40
C GLU A 661 39.25 129.92 -7.55
N LYS A 662 38.36 130.00 -8.55
CA LYS A 662 38.52 130.92 -9.69
C LYS A 662 38.45 132.38 -9.24
N TYR A 663 37.40 132.75 -8.50
CA TYR A 663 37.17 134.13 -8.05
C TYR A 663 38.35 134.66 -7.23
N HIS A 664 38.89 133.83 -6.33
CA HIS A 664 39.94 134.29 -5.46
C HIS A 664 41.30 134.37 -6.14
N ASN A 665 41.59 133.49 -7.11
CA ASN A 665 42.81 133.58 -7.89
C ASN A 665 42.88 134.90 -8.66
N ASP A 666 41.73 135.39 -9.13
CA ASP A 666 41.63 136.70 -9.78
C ASP A 666 41.82 137.84 -8.77
N HIS A 667 41.19 137.78 -7.58
CA HIS A 667 41.39 138.78 -6.53
C HIS A 667 42.82 138.80 -5.97
N ILE A 668 43.46 137.65 -5.78
CA ILE A 668 44.87 137.54 -5.35
C ILE A 668 45.76 138.23 -6.38
N LYS A 669 45.57 137.96 -7.68
CA LYS A 669 46.35 138.63 -8.74
C LYS A 669 46.16 140.14 -8.72
N VAL A 670 44.93 140.62 -8.47
CA VAL A 670 44.65 142.06 -8.33
C VAL A 670 45.37 142.63 -7.10
N ALA A 671 45.26 141.98 -5.94
CA ALA A 671 45.93 142.38 -4.70
C ALA A 671 47.47 142.42 -4.85
N GLU A 672 48.07 141.38 -5.44
CA GLU A 672 49.51 141.31 -5.68
C GLU A 672 49.98 142.41 -6.64
N LYS A 673 49.21 142.73 -7.68
CA LYS A 673 49.49 143.87 -8.57
C LYS A 673 49.39 145.21 -7.84
N LEU A 674 48.38 145.41 -7.01
CA LEU A 674 48.23 146.65 -6.22
C LEU A 674 49.42 146.86 -5.28
N ILE A 675 49.93 145.80 -4.66
CA ILE A 675 51.14 145.85 -3.84
C ILE A 675 52.37 146.28 -4.67
N MET A 676 52.52 145.80 -5.91
CA MET A 676 53.69 146.12 -6.76
C MET A 676 53.68 147.54 -7.35
N PHE A 677 52.52 148.05 -7.79
CA PHE A 677 52.46 149.27 -8.60
C PHE A 677 52.35 150.57 -7.80
N THR A 678 52.16 150.49 -6.48
CA THR A 678 52.00 151.68 -5.64
C THR A 678 53.37 152.20 -5.20
N LYS A 679 53.82 153.34 -5.77
CA LYS A 679 55.19 153.87 -5.56
C LYS A 679 55.48 154.41 -4.15
N ASN A 680 54.47 154.62 -3.30
CA ASN A 680 54.58 154.98 -1.88
C ASN A 680 53.24 154.66 -1.16
N PRO A 681 52.95 153.38 -0.84
CA PRO A 681 51.70 153.03 -0.17
C PRO A 681 51.68 153.54 1.28
N VAL A 682 50.48 153.81 1.80
CA VAL A 682 50.29 154.13 3.23
C VAL A 682 50.82 152.98 4.09
N GLU A 683 51.61 153.30 5.11
CA GLU A 683 52.30 152.34 5.98
C GLU A 683 51.31 151.33 6.59
N GLY A 684 51.61 150.03 6.46
CA GLY A 684 50.79 148.91 6.97
C GLY A 684 49.67 148.42 6.03
N THR A 685 49.34 149.13 4.95
CA THR A 685 48.31 148.68 3.99
C THR A 685 48.73 147.48 3.12
N PRO A 686 50.00 147.34 2.67
CA PRO A 686 50.44 146.14 1.93
C PRO A 686 50.46 144.87 2.79
N GLU A 687 50.81 144.98 4.07
CA GLU A 687 50.81 143.87 5.03
C GLU A 687 49.40 143.29 5.24
N GLN A 688 48.37 144.13 5.30
CA GLN A 688 46.98 143.69 5.41
C GLN A 688 46.52 142.91 4.17
N LEU A 689 46.86 143.37 2.96
CA LEU A 689 46.60 142.63 1.73
C LEU A 689 47.35 141.29 1.69
N ARG A 690 48.64 141.28 2.06
CA ARG A 690 49.43 140.03 2.13
C ARG A 690 48.82 139.04 3.11
N LYS A 691 48.36 139.51 4.28
CA LYS A 691 47.66 138.66 5.26
C LYS A 691 46.38 138.08 4.67
N ALA A 692 45.54 138.90 4.04
CA ALA A 692 44.31 138.42 3.41
C ALA A 692 44.57 137.44 2.25
N ILE A 693 45.63 137.66 1.45
CA ILE A 693 46.08 136.71 0.41
C ILE A 693 46.45 135.36 1.04
N ASN A 694 47.21 135.37 2.13
CA ASN A 694 47.62 134.13 2.80
C ASN A 694 46.43 133.40 3.43
N ASN A 695 45.49 134.12 4.05
CA ASN A 695 44.25 133.53 4.59
C ASN A 695 43.48 132.77 3.51
N VAL A 696 43.35 133.35 2.31
CA VAL A 696 42.70 132.67 1.17
C VAL A 696 43.51 131.46 0.69
N LYS A 697 44.83 131.60 0.54
CA LYS A 697 45.71 130.49 0.12
C LYS A 697 45.66 129.32 1.10
N ASP A 698 45.54 129.58 2.39
CA ASP A 698 45.46 128.54 3.41
C ASP A 698 44.05 127.93 3.50
N ALA A 699 42.99 128.72 3.33
CA ALA A 699 41.63 128.19 3.22
C ALA A 699 41.47 127.26 2.00
N ASN A 700 42.10 127.56 0.85
CA ASN A 700 42.01 126.72 -0.35
C ASN A 700 42.77 125.37 -0.23
N LYS A 701 43.65 125.20 0.78
CA LYS A 701 44.35 123.92 1.03
C LYS A 701 43.54 122.95 1.90
N GLN A 702 42.40 123.37 2.46
CA GLN A 702 41.58 122.53 3.33
C GLN A 702 40.82 121.44 2.54
N GLU A 703 40.43 120.37 3.24
CA GLU A 703 39.62 119.29 2.66
C GLU A 703 38.26 119.83 2.17
N ARG A 704 37.78 119.36 1.02
CA ARG A 704 36.55 119.84 0.37
C ARG A 704 35.30 119.32 1.06
N ASN A 705 34.90 119.97 2.14
CA ASN A 705 33.66 119.73 2.89
C ASN A 705 32.88 121.05 3.10
N LYS A 706 31.68 120.97 3.72
CA LYS A 706 30.82 122.14 3.99
C LYS A 706 31.58 123.27 4.67
N ASP A 707 32.19 122.97 5.82
CA ASP A 707 32.77 123.99 6.69
C ASP A 707 33.98 124.67 6.03
N SER A 708 34.82 123.88 5.36
CA SER A 708 35.95 124.38 4.59
C SER A 708 35.51 125.27 3.40
N LEU A 709 34.41 124.92 2.72
CA LEU A 709 33.88 125.72 1.61
C LEU A 709 33.40 127.09 2.11
N ILE A 710 32.66 127.09 3.22
CA ILE A 710 32.20 128.31 3.89
C ILE A 710 33.41 129.18 4.30
N ASN A 711 34.44 128.58 4.90
CA ASN A 711 35.66 129.28 5.30
C ASN A 711 36.39 129.90 4.10
N LEU A 712 36.46 129.19 2.98
CA LEU A 712 37.05 129.70 1.74
C LEU A 712 36.29 130.93 1.22
N PHE A 713 34.96 130.93 1.25
CA PHE A 713 34.17 132.10 0.89
C PHE A 713 34.38 133.28 1.84
N LYS A 714 34.46 133.04 3.16
CA LYS A 714 34.76 134.08 4.15
C LYS A 714 36.13 134.71 3.90
N ALA A 715 37.17 133.90 3.71
CA ALA A 715 38.52 134.39 3.37
C ALA A 715 38.52 135.21 2.07
N ASN A 716 37.77 134.78 1.05
CA ASN A 716 37.66 135.51 -0.21
C ASN A 716 36.99 136.88 -0.06
N LYS A 717 35.97 136.96 0.80
CA LYS A 717 35.31 138.21 1.13
C LYS A 717 36.26 139.15 1.88
N GLU A 718 36.99 138.63 2.87
CA GLU A 718 38.02 139.41 3.58
C GLU A 718 39.07 139.97 2.63
N LEU A 719 39.53 139.17 1.66
CA LEU A 719 40.46 139.64 0.62
C LEU A 719 39.84 140.73 -0.26
N TYR A 720 38.59 140.56 -0.68
CA TYR A 720 37.89 141.59 -1.45
C TYR A 720 37.77 142.91 -0.65
N ASP A 721 37.35 142.84 0.60
CA ASP A 721 37.21 144.00 1.48
C ASP A 721 38.58 144.67 1.73
N ALA A 722 39.64 143.87 1.90
CA ALA A 722 41.01 144.38 2.00
C ALA A 722 41.47 145.09 0.72
N ILE A 723 41.13 144.57 -0.46
CA ILE A 723 41.39 145.23 -1.76
C ILE A 723 40.64 146.56 -1.83
N GLN A 724 39.35 146.59 -1.50
CA GLN A 724 38.56 147.82 -1.52
C GLN A 724 39.11 148.88 -0.56
N ASN A 725 39.48 148.47 0.66
CA ASN A 725 40.09 149.36 1.64
C ASN A 725 41.44 149.90 1.17
N PHE A 726 42.28 149.04 0.57
CA PHE A 726 43.57 149.45 0.00
C PHE A 726 43.41 150.51 -1.10
N LEU A 727 42.47 150.29 -2.02
CA LEU A 727 42.14 151.23 -3.10
C LEU A 727 41.68 152.59 -2.54
N ASN A 728 40.77 152.56 -1.56
CA ASN A 728 40.21 153.76 -0.93
C ASN A 728 41.28 154.58 -0.18
N GLN A 729 42.12 153.94 0.62
CA GLN A 729 43.12 154.63 1.46
C GLN A 729 44.26 155.25 0.65
N ASN A 730 44.68 154.60 -0.42
CA ASN A 730 45.76 155.10 -1.27
C ASN A 730 45.28 156.07 -2.36
N LYS A 731 43.98 156.44 -2.35
CA LYS A 731 43.33 157.32 -3.36
C LYS A 731 43.61 156.89 -4.80
N ILE A 732 43.78 155.59 -5.02
CA ILE A 732 44.01 155.01 -6.35
C ILE A 732 42.62 154.92 -7.00
N PHE A 733 42.27 155.93 -7.82
CA PHE A 733 41.00 155.92 -8.53
C PHE A 733 41.10 155.07 -9.81
N LYS A 734 40.48 153.89 -9.71
CA LYS A 734 40.33 152.80 -10.70
C LYS A 734 41.60 152.12 -11.17
#